data_AF-A0A431L847-F1
#
_entry.id   AF-A0A431L847-F1
#
_cell.length_a   1.000
_cell.length_b   1.000
_cell.length_c   1.000
_cell.angle_alpha   90.00
_cell.angle_beta   90.00
_cell.angle_gamma   90.00
#
_symmetry.space_group_name_H-M   'P 1'
#
loop_
_entity.id
_entity.type
_entity.pdbx_description
1 polymer ?
#
loop_
_entity_poly.entity_id
_entity_poly.type
_entity_poly.pdbx_seq_one_letter_code
_entity_poly.pdbx_strand_id
1 'polypeptide(L)'
;MPRVFAPTPFRWTDGVDYAYGWQDVPDDSKARAMKSAGKVSDGTLDSVEDLQVIPSLAAAAANAGAGVSLTVTGLSNSAAAGSANYSALAAALAAVSLLSTGGTVNVPPGLGELAFDRTSEIPSYVRLVAGPGTRLMKAGGGKPFHLMRNRASHGAIYVNGIVPAGGVITIQEPGHPWAVGDVVYVENMQGSNTALNGPQTVLSAVPGVSWTYAATGAGPTNAATVLAFTSRYNPMAGSRFTRTSNVVTVSDPGHRRGVGDRLWVAGLGGANSFNGAIEITAIVPGVSWSYANVGTNETATGTAQVLGDRNISVDYELSGNIDNLTYSGQWGVHITQFGNVSGLEEVIRDARLGWGGRVANHYNVSDVSVPYARASYRCSVLLQFDSYCDRVVVGNAFGENLGDDVVAWGVTAASGAFAETAAPCGPGNMGTLTFGEIYGVSPTGVLKLYCQTGYSLGKVKGRRLYGTGPLAIGDSNTGVSGGNLTSLMIDDVDLTPTSSSTSQVQLGGGAFNSLGEVYFGRLVDNALTAGDTGYLINYASPATTLTIGKLAAGAVARTGIGVLFGASLQTFRVLAADVNVGSAGTYFLAAGASAQIQNVQMANTAFNGAGATSGWLFYEQSGGTFVNFQFMNVQAANARAITGCNSAGLTHNIAAMNCTLASMGQGFGSDVSGTFNLRLTNLVCTSINNNVLQYYVNGTTVRCVGRNISAPNAQFCLFTGTTTISLDCPDIGIDLGANAGAPPSQLSPQTGDQLRNTNATGAGLYGRTAAGAWAKIF
;
A
#
# COMPACT_ATOMS: atom_id res chain seq x y z
N MET A 1 5.90 10.30 -51.45
CA MET A 1 6.81 9.13 -51.41
C MET A 1 6.13 8.07 -50.59
N PRO A 2 5.92 6.86 -51.13
CA PRO A 2 5.41 5.75 -50.33
C PRO A 2 6.41 5.39 -49.24
N ARG A 3 5.89 5.26 -48.01
CA ARG A 3 6.65 4.87 -46.84
C ARG A 3 6.49 3.36 -46.66
N VAL A 4 7.60 2.64 -46.57
CA VAL A 4 7.61 1.17 -46.42
C VAL A 4 8.51 0.78 -45.25
N PHE A 5 8.19 -0.31 -44.57
CA PHE A 5 8.98 -0.86 -43.47
C PHE A 5 9.85 -2.02 -43.95
N ALA A 6 11.17 -1.89 -43.78
CA ALA A 6 12.13 -2.96 -44.02
C ALA A 6 12.37 -3.76 -42.72
N PRO A 7 11.93 -5.02 -42.62
CA PRO A 7 12.04 -5.82 -41.39
C PRO A 7 13.45 -6.41 -41.17
N THR A 8 14.31 -6.39 -42.19
CA THR A 8 15.75 -6.68 -42.09
C THR A 8 16.52 -5.79 -43.06
N PRO A 9 17.79 -5.44 -42.78
CA PRO A 9 18.60 -4.70 -43.74
C PRO A 9 18.77 -5.49 -45.05
N PHE A 10 18.56 -4.86 -46.19
CA PHE A 10 18.76 -5.47 -47.50
C PHE A 10 19.28 -4.47 -48.52
N ARG A 11 20.01 -4.96 -49.52
CA ARG A 11 20.38 -4.18 -50.69
C ARG A 11 19.38 -4.42 -51.81
N TRP A 12 18.80 -3.35 -52.36
CA TRP A 12 17.86 -3.47 -53.48
C TRP A 12 18.59 -3.51 -54.83
N THR A 13 17.88 -3.86 -55.90
CA THR A 13 18.43 -4.03 -57.26
C THR A 13 19.02 -2.76 -57.87
N ASP A 14 18.73 -1.60 -57.29
CA ASP A 14 19.33 -0.31 -57.67
C ASP A 14 20.63 0.00 -56.90
N GLY A 15 21.11 -0.94 -56.09
CA GLY A 15 22.35 -0.81 -55.34
C GLY A 15 22.24 -0.01 -54.04
N VAL A 16 21.04 0.44 -53.64
CA VAL A 16 20.79 1.16 -52.39
C VAL A 16 20.60 0.17 -51.24
N ASP A 17 21.27 0.43 -50.12
CA ASP A 17 21.12 -0.32 -48.88
C ASP A 17 19.97 0.28 -48.06
N TYR A 18 18.97 -0.55 -47.79
CA TYR A 18 17.82 -0.21 -46.95
C TYR A 18 18.06 -0.78 -45.56
N ALA A 19 18.20 0.10 -44.56
CA ALA A 19 18.35 -0.29 -43.17
C ALA A 19 17.01 -0.77 -42.57
N TYR A 20 17.07 -1.53 -41.47
CA TYR A 20 15.89 -1.88 -40.68
C TYR A 20 15.09 -0.64 -40.28
N GLY A 21 13.77 -0.67 -40.47
CA GLY A 21 12.88 0.43 -40.10
C GLY A 21 12.07 1.01 -41.27
N TRP A 22 11.43 2.14 -41.01
CA TRP A 22 10.64 2.86 -42.01
C TRP A 22 11.55 3.63 -42.98
N GLN A 23 11.31 3.42 -44.27
CA GLN A 23 12.08 3.97 -45.38
C GLN A 23 11.12 4.72 -46.31
N ASP A 24 11.47 5.94 -46.68
CA ASP A 24 10.77 6.66 -47.73
C ASP A 24 11.33 6.22 -49.09
N VAL A 25 10.49 5.59 -49.90
CA VAL A 25 10.88 5.16 -51.24
C VAL A 25 10.49 6.26 -52.22
N PRO A 26 11.44 6.77 -53.04
CA PRO A 26 11.16 7.88 -53.96
C PRO A 26 10.07 7.58 -55.00
N ASP A 27 9.83 6.29 -55.29
CA ASP A 27 8.95 5.80 -56.34
C ASP A 27 8.03 4.69 -55.84
N ASP A 28 6.76 4.79 -56.20
CA ASP A 28 5.68 3.87 -55.88
C ASP A 28 5.76 2.55 -56.65
N SER A 29 6.29 2.59 -57.89
CA SER A 29 6.55 1.36 -58.64
C SER A 29 7.62 0.50 -57.96
N LYS A 30 8.66 1.16 -57.42
CA LYS A 30 9.72 0.54 -56.65
C LYS A 30 9.25 0.01 -55.30
N ALA A 31 8.42 0.77 -54.57
CA ALA A 31 7.81 0.30 -53.33
C ALA A 31 6.94 -0.95 -53.57
N ARG A 32 6.14 -0.98 -54.64
CA ARG A 32 5.38 -2.18 -55.05
C ARG A 32 6.28 -3.35 -55.42
N ALA A 33 7.36 -3.12 -56.16
CA ALA A 33 8.32 -4.17 -56.52
C ALA A 33 9.00 -4.76 -55.28
N MET A 34 9.41 -3.91 -54.33
CA MET A 34 9.98 -4.33 -53.04
C MET A 34 8.99 -5.15 -52.20
N LYS A 35 7.71 -4.77 -52.18
CA LYS A 35 6.64 -5.56 -51.54
C LYS A 35 6.46 -6.92 -52.23
N SER A 36 6.35 -6.93 -53.56
CA SER A 36 6.19 -8.17 -54.34
C SER A 36 7.36 -9.14 -54.21
N ALA A 37 8.57 -8.60 -53.95
CA ALA A 37 9.77 -9.39 -53.68
C ALA A 37 9.93 -9.78 -52.20
N GLY A 38 8.95 -9.46 -51.36
CA GLY A 38 8.94 -9.79 -49.94
C GLY A 38 10.05 -9.08 -49.14
N LYS A 39 10.44 -7.87 -49.52
CA LYS A 39 11.52 -7.11 -48.84
C LYS A 39 11.03 -6.01 -47.91
N VAL A 40 9.82 -5.49 -48.11
CA VAL A 40 9.23 -4.41 -47.32
C VAL A 40 7.73 -4.58 -47.14
N SER A 41 7.12 -3.92 -46.14
CA SER A 41 5.66 -3.86 -45.88
C SER A 41 5.16 -2.39 -45.83
N ASP A 42 3.87 -2.11 -46.01
CA ASP A 42 3.28 -0.77 -45.74
C ASP A 42 2.76 -0.58 -44.31
N GLY A 43 2.92 -1.59 -43.45
CA GLY A 43 2.44 -1.56 -42.06
C GLY A 43 0.97 -1.92 -41.86
N THR A 44 0.25 -2.27 -42.94
CA THR A 44 -1.09 -2.88 -42.91
C THR A 44 -1.00 -4.29 -43.45
N LEU A 45 -1.05 -5.29 -42.57
CA LEU A 45 -1.08 -6.71 -42.95
C LEU A 45 -2.53 -7.12 -43.22
N ASP A 46 -3.03 -6.82 -44.43
CA ASP A 46 -4.42 -7.06 -44.80
C ASP A 46 -4.62 -8.42 -45.52
N SER A 47 -3.54 -9.13 -45.86
CA SER A 47 -3.61 -10.43 -46.53
C SER A 47 -2.55 -11.45 -46.09
N VAL A 48 -2.83 -12.75 -46.32
CA VAL A 48 -1.90 -13.87 -46.07
C VAL A 48 -0.65 -13.79 -46.97
N GLU A 49 -0.73 -13.05 -48.06
CA GLU A 49 0.38 -12.86 -49.00
C GLU A 49 1.41 -11.83 -48.47
N ASP A 50 0.98 -10.87 -47.64
CA ASP A 50 1.87 -9.89 -46.98
C ASP A 50 2.73 -10.49 -45.85
N LEU A 51 2.46 -11.74 -45.46
CA LEU A 51 3.19 -12.48 -44.41
C LEU A 51 4.49 -13.16 -44.90
N GLN A 52 4.78 -13.13 -46.20
CA GLN A 52 5.98 -13.75 -46.79
C GLN A 52 7.29 -12.96 -46.55
N VAL A 53 7.21 -11.73 -46.04
CA VAL A 53 8.35 -10.81 -45.85
C VAL A 53 9.24 -11.20 -44.65
N ILE A 54 8.76 -12.09 -43.76
CA ILE A 54 9.53 -12.58 -42.60
C ILE A 54 9.42 -14.12 -42.58
N PRO A 55 10.47 -14.86 -42.97
CA PRO A 55 10.43 -16.33 -43.09
C PRO A 55 9.98 -17.08 -41.83
N SER A 56 10.15 -16.49 -40.63
CA SER A 56 9.71 -17.08 -39.36
C SER A 56 8.22 -16.85 -39.04
N LEU A 57 7.55 -15.89 -39.69
CA LEU A 57 6.13 -15.58 -39.48
C LEU A 57 5.21 -16.29 -40.48
N ALA A 58 5.67 -16.56 -41.70
CA ALA A 58 4.90 -17.31 -42.70
C ALA A 58 4.52 -18.73 -42.23
N ALA A 59 5.37 -19.37 -41.41
CA ALA A 59 5.06 -20.68 -40.81
C ALA A 59 4.12 -20.59 -39.59
N ALA A 60 4.10 -19.46 -38.88
CA ALA A 60 3.26 -19.25 -37.70
C ALA A 60 1.84 -18.78 -38.06
N ALA A 61 1.69 -17.97 -39.11
CA ALA A 61 0.40 -17.44 -39.56
C ALA A 61 -0.46 -18.45 -40.32
N ALA A 62 0.13 -19.52 -40.88
CA ALA A 62 -0.63 -20.62 -41.49
C ALA A 62 -1.52 -21.38 -40.48
N ASN A 63 -1.38 -21.11 -39.16
CA ASN A 63 -2.14 -21.71 -38.07
C ASN A 63 -2.98 -20.70 -37.27
N ALA A 64 -3.40 -19.57 -37.87
CA ALA A 64 -4.09 -18.43 -37.22
C ALA A 64 -5.50 -18.73 -36.62
N GLY A 65 -5.78 -19.97 -36.23
CA GLY A 65 -6.85 -20.33 -35.28
C GLY A 65 -6.37 -20.51 -33.83
N ALA A 66 -5.04 -20.52 -33.58
CA ALA A 66 -4.44 -20.64 -32.26
C ALA A 66 -3.39 -19.53 -32.05
N GLY A 67 -3.33 -18.94 -30.85
CA GLY A 67 -2.46 -17.79 -30.55
C GLY A 67 -1.00 -17.99 -30.99
N VAL A 68 -0.45 -17.01 -31.68
CA VAL A 68 0.92 -17.06 -32.21
C VAL A 68 1.92 -17.06 -31.05
N SER A 69 2.88 -17.98 -31.10
CA SER A 69 3.94 -18.16 -30.12
C SER A 69 5.29 -18.16 -30.84
N LEU A 70 6.16 -17.19 -30.54
CA LEU A 70 7.51 -17.08 -31.09
C LEU A 70 8.55 -17.39 -30.03
N THR A 71 9.58 -18.14 -30.38
CA THR A 71 10.74 -18.38 -29.51
C THR A 71 11.90 -17.49 -29.96
N VAL A 72 12.50 -16.75 -29.03
CA VAL A 72 13.66 -15.90 -29.30
C VAL A 72 14.89 -16.79 -29.53
N THR A 73 15.55 -16.61 -30.68
CA THR A 73 16.78 -17.32 -31.04
C THR A 73 18.00 -16.39 -31.01
N GLY A 74 19.20 -16.95 -30.86
CA GLY A 74 20.45 -16.17 -30.91
C GLY A 74 20.82 -15.46 -29.60
N LEU A 75 20.17 -15.84 -28.49
CA LEU A 75 20.51 -15.36 -27.15
C LEU A 75 21.78 -16.05 -26.63
N SER A 76 22.62 -15.30 -25.91
CA SER A 76 23.88 -15.78 -25.33
C SER A 76 24.11 -15.22 -23.93
N ASN A 77 24.67 -16.04 -23.04
CA ASN A 77 25.10 -15.66 -21.70
C ASN A 77 26.52 -15.10 -21.64
N SER A 78 27.13 -14.79 -22.79
CA SER A 78 28.43 -14.13 -22.85
C SER A 78 28.35 -12.70 -22.31
N ALA A 79 29.36 -12.27 -21.56
CA ALA A 79 29.43 -10.92 -20.97
C ALA A 79 29.35 -9.78 -22.02
N ALA A 80 29.72 -10.06 -23.27
CA ALA A 80 29.65 -9.10 -24.38
C ALA A 80 28.32 -9.16 -25.17
N ALA A 81 27.39 -10.05 -24.83
CA ALA A 81 26.18 -10.30 -25.62
C ALA A 81 25.05 -9.28 -25.38
N GLY A 82 25.24 -8.28 -24.50
CA GLY A 82 24.20 -7.33 -24.08
C GLY A 82 23.37 -6.73 -25.23
N SER A 83 24.05 -6.16 -26.23
CA SER A 83 23.37 -5.56 -27.39
C SER A 83 22.71 -6.60 -28.30
N ALA A 84 23.34 -7.75 -28.49
CA ALA A 84 22.81 -8.82 -29.34
C ALA A 84 21.55 -9.46 -28.73
N ASN A 85 21.56 -9.71 -27.42
CA ASN A 85 20.41 -10.21 -26.67
C ASN A 85 19.23 -9.23 -26.75
N TYR A 86 19.49 -7.93 -26.56
CA TYR A 86 18.48 -6.90 -26.74
C TYR A 86 17.89 -6.93 -28.16
N SER A 87 18.73 -6.90 -29.21
CA SER A 87 18.25 -6.89 -30.59
C SER A 87 17.40 -8.13 -30.93
N ALA A 88 17.79 -9.31 -30.45
CA ALA A 88 17.04 -10.54 -30.66
C ALA A 88 15.65 -10.48 -29.99
N LEU A 89 15.59 -10.03 -28.73
CA LEU A 89 14.33 -9.89 -28.01
C LEU A 89 13.44 -8.81 -28.62
N ALA A 90 14.00 -7.63 -28.94
CA ALA A 90 13.27 -6.52 -29.54
C ALA A 90 12.67 -6.90 -30.90
N ALA A 91 13.39 -7.68 -31.73
CA ALA A 91 12.87 -8.17 -33.00
C ALA A 91 11.67 -9.12 -32.81
N ALA A 92 11.73 -10.02 -31.82
CA ALA A 92 10.62 -10.93 -31.52
C ALA A 92 9.39 -10.18 -30.97
N LEU A 93 9.59 -9.21 -30.09
CA LEU A 93 8.52 -8.36 -29.56
C LEU A 93 7.86 -7.53 -30.66
N ALA A 94 8.66 -6.92 -31.55
CA ALA A 94 8.14 -6.18 -32.69
C ALA A 94 7.30 -7.06 -33.62
N ALA A 95 7.78 -8.27 -33.93
CA ALA A 95 7.07 -9.24 -34.77
C ALA A 95 5.69 -9.61 -34.22
N VAL A 96 5.58 -9.91 -32.92
CA VAL A 96 4.29 -10.22 -32.28
C VAL A 96 3.38 -9.00 -32.19
N SER A 97 3.93 -7.80 -31.97
CA SER A 97 3.14 -6.56 -31.86
C SER A 97 2.37 -6.18 -33.13
N LEU A 98 2.76 -6.72 -34.28
CA LEU A 98 2.07 -6.50 -35.56
C LEU A 98 0.77 -7.32 -35.68
N LEU A 99 0.61 -8.36 -34.86
CA LEU A 99 -0.57 -9.22 -34.87
C LEU A 99 -1.74 -8.52 -34.18
N SER A 100 -2.89 -8.48 -34.84
CA SER A 100 -4.11 -7.85 -34.32
C SER A 100 -4.64 -8.48 -33.04
N THR A 101 -4.34 -9.76 -32.81
CA THR A 101 -4.71 -10.53 -31.60
C THR A 101 -3.61 -10.58 -30.54
N GLY A 102 -2.43 -10.03 -30.81
CA GLY A 102 -1.25 -10.24 -29.97
C GLY A 102 -0.67 -11.65 -30.06
N GLY A 103 0.20 -11.99 -29.12
CA GLY A 103 0.84 -13.31 -29.07
C GLY A 103 1.87 -13.47 -27.95
N THR A 104 2.54 -14.61 -27.93
CA THR A 104 3.53 -14.97 -26.91
C THR A 104 4.94 -14.90 -27.47
N VAL A 105 5.87 -14.29 -26.73
CA VAL A 105 7.31 -14.33 -26.96
C VAL A 105 7.96 -15.16 -25.86
N ASN A 106 8.68 -16.22 -26.23
CA ASN A 106 9.33 -17.13 -25.31
C ASN A 106 10.83 -16.97 -25.39
N VAL A 107 11.46 -16.63 -24.27
CA VAL A 107 12.90 -16.77 -24.10
C VAL A 107 13.18 -18.22 -23.66
N PRO A 108 14.06 -18.97 -24.35
CA PRO A 108 14.29 -20.39 -24.04
C PRO A 108 14.73 -20.64 -22.59
N PRO A 109 14.40 -21.80 -22.00
CA PRO A 109 14.86 -22.19 -20.67
C PRO A 109 16.36 -22.56 -20.67
N GLY A 110 16.97 -22.57 -19.48
CA GLY A 110 18.32 -23.11 -19.25
C GLY A 110 19.47 -22.29 -19.85
N LEU A 111 19.24 -21.04 -20.25
CA LEU A 111 20.29 -20.17 -20.82
C LEU A 111 21.18 -19.52 -19.74
N GLY A 112 20.85 -19.68 -18.46
CA GLY A 112 21.55 -19.00 -17.38
C GLY A 112 21.23 -17.51 -17.36
N GLU A 113 22.23 -16.66 -17.10
CA GLU A 113 22.03 -15.21 -17.01
C GLU A 113 22.23 -14.53 -18.37
N LEU A 114 21.22 -13.81 -18.84
CA LEU A 114 21.25 -13.06 -20.09
C LEU A 114 21.37 -11.56 -19.81
N ALA A 115 22.49 -10.97 -20.23
CA ALA A 115 22.71 -9.53 -20.11
C ALA A 115 21.96 -8.76 -21.20
N PHE A 116 21.46 -7.59 -20.84
CA PHE A 116 20.86 -6.59 -21.73
C PHE A 116 21.46 -5.23 -21.43
N ASP A 117 21.91 -4.50 -22.44
CA ASP A 117 22.60 -3.20 -22.26
C ASP A 117 21.65 -1.99 -22.34
N ARG A 118 20.36 -2.24 -22.56
CA ARG A 118 19.31 -1.23 -22.70
C ARG A 118 17.91 -1.79 -22.46
N THR A 119 16.94 -0.89 -22.36
CA THR A 119 15.55 -1.19 -22.05
C THR A 119 14.82 -1.95 -23.14
N SER A 120 14.16 -3.06 -22.79
CA SER A 120 13.24 -3.79 -23.67
C SER A 120 11.82 -3.26 -23.53
N GLU A 121 11.25 -2.72 -24.61
CA GLU A 121 9.87 -2.22 -24.65
C GLU A 121 8.89 -3.37 -24.91
N ILE A 122 7.99 -3.63 -23.94
CA ILE A 122 6.94 -4.65 -24.05
C ILE A 122 5.68 -4.00 -24.61
N PRO A 123 5.23 -4.36 -25.83
CA PRO A 123 4.07 -3.74 -26.44
C PRO A 123 2.76 -4.35 -25.90
N SER A 124 1.65 -3.63 -26.10
CA SER A 124 0.31 -4.12 -25.79
C SER A 124 0.02 -5.49 -26.44
N TYR A 125 -0.78 -6.31 -25.76
CA TYR A 125 -1.19 -7.66 -26.18
C TYR A 125 -0.06 -8.69 -26.33
N VAL A 126 1.08 -8.46 -25.68
CA VAL A 126 2.18 -9.42 -25.67
C VAL A 126 2.23 -10.14 -24.34
N ARG A 127 2.43 -11.46 -24.42
CA ARG A 127 2.88 -12.29 -23.32
C ARG A 127 4.36 -12.61 -23.49
N LEU A 128 5.24 -12.08 -22.65
CA LEU A 128 6.66 -12.45 -22.61
C LEU A 128 6.89 -13.50 -21.51
N VAL A 129 7.44 -14.65 -21.86
CA VAL A 129 7.78 -15.72 -20.91
C VAL A 129 9.27 -16.02 -21.00
N ALA A 130 10.01 -15.78 -19.93
CA ALA A 130 11.35 -16.34 -19.76
C ALA A 130 11.26 -17.77 -19.23
N GLY A 131 11.83 -18.72 -19.97
CA GLY A 131 11.85 -20.12 -19.60
C GLY A 131 12.57 -20.34 -18.25
N PRO A 132 12.19 -21.39 -17.49
CA PRO A 132 12.85 -21.71 -16.22
C PRO A 132 14.39 -21.82 -16.37
N GLY A 133 15.12 -21.34 -15.36
CA GLY A 133 16.59 -21.37 -15.38
C GLY A 133 17.24 -20.33 -16.30
N THR A 134 16.47 -19.43 -16.92
CA THR A 134 16.96 -18.26 -17.64
C THR A 134 16.63 -17.00 -16.85
N ARG A 135 17.65 -16.23 -16.46
CA ARG A 135 17.50 -14.96 -15.73
C ARG A 135 17.85 -13.80 -16.62
N LEU A 136 17.04 -12.74 -16.56
CA LEU A 136 17.31 -11.51 -17.27
C LEU A 136 18.11 -10.57 -16.36
N MET A 137 19.12 -9.92 -16.93
CA MET A 137 20.15 -9.18 -16.20
C MET A 137 20.46 -7.87 -16.93
N LYS A 138 20.69 -6.78 -16.19
CA LYS A 138 21.26 -5.56 -16.77
C LYS A 138 22.76 -5.79 -17.03
N ALA A 139 23.24 -5.48 -18.23
CA ALA A 139 24.65 -5.48 -18.55
C ALA A 139 25.36 -4.41 -17.71
N GLY A 140 26.50 -4.74 -17.09
CA GLY A 140 27.23 -3.84 -16.20
C GLY A 140 27.64 -2.52 -16.88
N GLY A 141 27.64 -1.41 -16.11
CA GLY A 141 28.10 -0.11 -16.63
C GLY A 141 27.54 1.16 -15.98
N GLY A 142 26.88 1.09 -14.81
CA GLY A 142 26.43 2.29 -14.07
C GLY A 142 25.31 3.11 -14.71
N LYS A 143 24.80 2.72 -15.89
CA LYS A 143 23.77 3.46 -16.62
C LYS A 143 22.36 3.25 -16.00
N PRO A 144 21.54 4.31 -15.85
CA PRO A 144 20.15 4.20 -15.42
C PRO A 144 19.30 3.74 -16.61
N PHE A 145 18.78 2.52 -16.56
CA PHE A 145 17.73 2.08 -17.48
C PHE A 145 16.92 0.96 -16.82
N HIS A 146 15.67 0.83 -17.22
CA HIS A 146 14.81 -0.28 -16.84
C HIS A 146 15.12 -1.46 -17.76
N LEU A 147 15.23 -2.68 -17.24
CA LEU A 147 15.41 -3.85 -18.09
C LEU A 147 14.19 -4.06 -19.00
N MET A 148 12.99 -3.91 -18.45
CA MET A 148 11.72 -4.03 -19.17
C MET A 148 10.78 -2.90 -18.78
N ARG A 149 10.07 -2.38 -19.78
CA ARG A 149 9.00 -1.41 -19.57
C ARG A 149 7.98 -1.46 -20.69
N ASN A 150 6.75 -1.00 -20.49
CA ASN A 150 5.82 -0.84 -21.61
C ASN A 150 6.06 0.50 -22.34
N ARG A 151 5.49 0.63 -23.53
CA ARG A 151 5.69 1.81 -24.39
C ARG A 151 5.24 3.11 -23.76
N ALA A 152 4.12 3.07 -23.03
CA ALA A 152 3.52 4.22 -22.39
C ALA A 152 4.15 4.58 -21.02
N SER A 153 5.06 3.76 -20.49
CA SER A 153 5.78 4.10 -19.26
C SER A 153 6.96 5.07 -19.53
N HIS A 154 7.56 5.53 -18.46
CA HIS A 154 8.63 6.50 -18.47
C HIS A 154 9.98 5.83 -18.72
N GLY A 155 10.91 6.56 -19.31
CA GLY A 155 12.33 6.34 -19.16
C GLY A 155 12.84 7.12 -17.96
N ALA A 156 13.65 6.49 -17.11
CA ALA A 156 14.38 7.15 -16.05
C ALA A 156 15.78 7.57 -16.51
N ILE A 157 16.17 8.82 -16.23
CA ILE A 157 17.45 9.42 -16.61
C ILE A 157 18.09 10.04 -15.38
N TYR A 158 19.39 9.79 -15.15
CA TYR A 158 20.13 10.55 -14.15
C TYR A 158 20.33 11.99 -14.63
N VAL A 159 20.29 12.93 -13.69
CA VAL A 159 20.48 14.36 -13.94
C VAL A 159 21.79 14.66 -14.67
N ASN A 160 22.87 13.91 -14.41
CA ASN A 160 24.14 14.06 -15.11
C ASN A 160 24.10 13.63 -16.60
N GLY A 161 23.06 12.92 -17.02
CA GLY A 161 22.77 12.57 -18.41
C GLY A 161 22.09 13.70 -19.19
N ILE A 162 21.83 14.85 -18.55
CA ILE A 162 21.19 16.02 -19.15
C ILE A 162 22.26 17.09 -19.39
N VAL A 163 22.63 17.29 -20.64
CA VAL A 163 23.77 18.14 -21.03
C VAL A 163 23.26 19.35 -21.82
N PRO A 164 23.18 20.54 -21.20
CA PRO A 164 22.88 21.78 -21.90
C PRO A 164 24.10 22.26 -22.70
N ALA A 165 23.93 22.55 -24.00
CA ALA A 165 24.96 23.15 -24.85
C ALA A 165 24.33 23.92 -26.02
N GLY A 166 24.76 25.16 -26.25
CA GLY A 166 24.43 25.92 -27.47
C GLY A 166 22.93 26.14 -27.73
N GLY A 167 22.11 26.26 -26.68
CA GLY A 167 20.64 26.41 -26.82
C GLY A 167 19.89 25.10 -27.05
N VAL A 168 20.56 23.97 -26.84
CA VAL A 168 20.02 22.62 -26.97
C VAL A 168 20.29 21.85 -25.67
N ILE A 169 19.35 21.00 -25.28
CA ILE A 169 19.54 20.00 -24.23
C ILE A 169 19.75 18.65 -24.89
N THR A 170 20.82 17.95 -24.51
CA THR A 170 21.05 16.55 -24.88
C THR A 170 20.67 15.66 -23.71
N ILE A 171 19.82 14.66 -23.98
CA ILE A 171 19.39 13.66 -23.03
C ILE A 171 20.07 12.33 -23.38
N GLN A 172 20.86 11.82 -22.45
CA GLN A 172 21.49 10.50 -22.52
C GLN A 172 20.53 9.44 -21.96
N GLU A 173 19.76 8.80 -22.83
CA GLU A 173 18.72 7.82 -22.47
C GLU A 173 18.92 6.49 -23.22
N PRO A 174 19.77 5.58 -22.72
CA PRO A 174 20.01 4.30 -23.38
C PRO A 174 18.72 3.49 -23.60
N GLY A 175 18.50 3.04 -24.83
CA GLY A 175 17.32 2.26 -25.22
C GLY A 175 16.06 3.09 -25.51
N HIS A 176 16.17 4.42 -25.62
CA HIS A 176 15.03 5.24 -26.02
C HIS A 176 14.53 4.90 -27.44
N PRO A 177 13.20 4.95 -27.70
CA PRO A 177 12.63 4.68 -29.02
C PRO A 177 12.47 5.94 -29.90
N TRP A 178 12.89 7.11 -29.42
CA TRP A 178 12.61 8.41 -30.06
C TRP A 178 13.27 8.61 -31.42
N ALA A 179 12.52 9.22 -32.33
CA ALA A 179 12.95 9.71 -33.63
C ALA A 179 12.82 11.24 -33.72
N VAL A 180 13.47 11.85 -34.71
CA VAL A 180 13.34 13.29 -34.99
C VAL A 180 11.88 13.63 -35.30
N GLY A 181 11.37 14.68 -34.66
CA GLY A 181 9.97 15.12 -34.76
C GLY A 181 9.02 14.47 -33.75
N ASP A 182 9.45 13.45 -33.01
CA ASP A 182 8.66 12.92 -31.90
C ASP A 182 8.49 13.99 -30.81
N VAL A 183 7.35 13.94 -30.11
CA VAL A 183 7.12 14.76 -28.91
C VAL A 183 7.26 13.89 -27.67
N VAL A 184 8.15 14.30 -26.77
CA VAL A 184 8.50 13.62 -25.53
C VAL A 184 8.16 14.55 -24.37
N TYR A 185 7.47 14.05 -23.35
CA TYR A 185 7.24 14.80 -22.13
C TYR A 185 8.42 14.62 -21.18
N VAL A 186 8.97 15.71 -20.67
CA VAL A 186 10.09 15.72 -19.71
C VAL A 186 9.57 16.21 -18.36
N GLU A 187 9.96 15.55 -17.27
CA GLU A 187 9.58 16.00 -15.92
C GLU A 187 10.64 15.77 -14.84
N ASN A 188 10.32 16.27 -13.64
CA ASN A 188 11.13 16.24 -12.42
C ASN A 188 12.46 17.03 -12.50
N MET A 189 12.56 18.01 -13.39
CA MET A 189 13.61 19.05 -13.31
C MET A 189 13.24 20.03 -12.19
N GLN A 190 14.14 20.25 -11.24
CA GLN A 190 13.92 21.05 -10.03
C GLN A 190 14.72 22.36 -10.06
N GLY A 191 14.38 23.29 -9.15
CA GLY A 191 15.09 24.57 -8.96
C GLY A 191 14.77 25.61 -10.04
N SER A 192 15.77 26.38 -10.46
CA SER A 192 15.62 27.48 -11.43
C SER A 192 15.35 27.02 -12.87
N ASN A 193 15.37 25.71 -13.15
CA ASN A 193 15.27 25.15 -14.50
C ASN A 193 14.03 24.26 -14.69
N THR A 194 12.96 24.49 -13.93
CA THR A 194 11.65 23.84 -14.14
C THR A 194 11.06 24.10 -15.53
N ALA A 195 11.54 25.13 -16.24
CA ALA A 195 11.21 25.41 -17.64
C ALA A 195 11.67 24.31 -18.63
N LEU A 196 12.54 23.39 -18.20
CA LEU A 196 12.94 22.21 -18.98
C LEU A 196 11.88 21.10 -18.96
N ASN A 197 10.93 21.16 -18.02
CA ASN A 197 9.81 20.23 -17.95
C ASN A 197 8.76 20.56 -19.02
N GLY A 198 7.90 19.59 -19.33
CA GLY A 198 6.80 19.73 -20.28
C GLY A 198 7.04 18.98 -21.59
N PRO A 199 6.16 19.19 -22.59
CA PRO A 199 6.30 18.60 -23.91
C PRO A 199 7.47 19.21 -24.68
N GLN A 200 8.36 18.36 -25.19
CA GLN A 200 9.55 18.74 -25.95
C GLN A 200 9.56 18.03 -27.30
N THR A 201 9.96 18.74 -28.36
CA THR A 201 10.12 18.15 -29.70
C THR A 201 11.54 17.68 -29.91
N VAL A 202 11.71 16.42 -30.34
CA VAL A 202 13.02 15.83 -30.62
C VAL A 202 13.60 16.44 -31.90
N LEU A 203 14.75 17.11 -31.76
CA LEU A 203 15.47 17.76 -32.86
C LEU A 203 16.50 16.84 -33.53
N SER A 204 17.19 16.03 -32.72
CA SER A 204 18.12 15.01 -33.20
C SER A 204 18.06 13.79 -32.28
N ALA A 205 18.33 12.61 -32.83
CA ALA A 205 18.33 11.36 -32.10
C ALA A 205 19.43 10.43 -32.63
N VAL A 206 20.19 9.85 -31.72
CA VAL A 206 21.05 8.69 -31.95
C VAL A 206 20.27 7.47 -31.44
N PRO A 207 19.72 6.63 -32.32
CA PRO A 207 18.78 5.58 -31.94
C PRO A 207 19.27 4.72 -30.76
N GLY A 208 18.47 4.68 -29.70
CA GLY A 208 18.76 3.90 -28.50
C GLY A 208 19.95 4.38 -27.67
N VAL A 209 20.42 5.62 -27.85
CA VAL A 209 21.57 6.18 -27.12
C VAL A 209 21.24 7.55 -26.51
N SER A 210 20.91 8.53 -27.33
CA SER A 210 20.71 9.92 -26.89
C SER A 210 19.86 10.72 -27.85
N TRP A 211 19.20 11.76 -27.37
CA TRP A 211 18.37 12.65 -28.19
C TRP A 211 18.45 14.09 -27.70
N THR A 212 17.99 15.03 -28.51
CA THR A 212 18.09 16.46 -28.20
C THR A 212 16.79 17.23 -28.40
N TYR A 213 16.61 18.33 -27.68
CA TYR A 213 15.53 19.31 -27.88
C TYR A 213 16.02 20.75 -27.63
N ALA A 214 15.31 21.74 -28.19
CA ALA A 214 15.65 23.15 -27.99
C ALA A 214 15.25 23.60 -26.58
N ALA A 215 16.19 24.17 -25.83
CA ALA A 215 15.89 24.85 -24.57
C ALA A 215 16.98 25.87 -24.23
N THR A 216 16.57 26.95 -23.56
CA THR A 216 17.49 27.97 -23.03
C THR A 216 17.48 27.88 -21.50
N GLY A 217 18.64 27.65 -20.89
CA GLY A 217 18.76 27.54 -19.43
C GLY A 217 20.09 26.91 -19.00
N ALA A 218 20.37 26.94 -17.70
CA ALA A 218 21.49 26.19 -17.12
C ALA A 218 21.08 24.71 -16.95
N GLY A 219 22.04 23.83 -16.65
CA GLY A 219 21.75 22.42 -16.35
C GLY A 219 20.87 22.27 -15.12
N PRO A 220 20.12 21.17 -14.98
CA PRO A 220 19.30 20.91 -13.79
C PRO A 220 20.12 21.02 -12.50
N THR A 221 19.56 21.67 -11.47
CA THR A 221 20.22 21.85 -10.16
C THR A 221 19.91 20.72 -9.18
N ASN A 222 19.20 19.69 -9.64
CA ASN A 222 18.91 18.50 -8.86
C ASN A 222 20.21 17.87 -8.31
N ALA A 223 20.13 17.18 -7.17
CA ALA A 223 21.21 16.31 -6.75
C ALA A 223 21.44 15.21 -7.80
N ALA A 224 22.68 14.76 -7.98
CA ALA A 224 23.04 13.78 -9.02
C ALA A 224 22.30 12.44 -8.91
N THR A 225 21.71 12.14 -7.74
CA THR A 225 20.94 10.93 -7.44
C THR A 225 19.45 11.05 -7.77
N VAL A 226 18.93 12.25 -8.03
CA VAL A 226 17.53 12.45 -8.41
C VAL A 226 17.35 12.08 -9.88
N LEU A 227 16.24 11.45 -10.21
CA LEU A 227 15.91 11.04 -11.58
C LEU A 227 15.05 12.10 -12.27
N ALA A 228 15.34 12.36 -13.54
CA ALA A 228 14.41 12.95 -14.48
C ALA A 228 13.65 11.85 -15.21
N PHE A 229 12.42 12.13 -15.61
CA PHE A 229 11.59 11.18 -16.34
C PHE A 229 11.25 11.70 -17.72
N THR A 230 11.17 10.77 -18.66
CA THR A 230 10.79 11.05 -20.05
C THR A 230 9.70 10.10 -20.47
N SER A 231 8.69 10.58 -21.16
CA SER A 231 7.58 9.73 -21.60
C SER A 231 7.10 10.11 -22.98
N ARG A 232 6.48 9.16 -23.67
CA ARG A 232 5.86 9.44 -24.95
C ARG A 232 4.68 10.40 -24.74
N TYR A 233 4.69 11.53 -25.43
CA TYR A 233 3.60 12.50 -25.36
C TYR A 233 2.69 12.33 -26.58
N ASN A 234 1.47 11.81 -26.35
CA ASN A 234 0.45 11.67 -27.40
C ASN A 234 -0.77 12.56 -27.09
N PRO A 235 -0.70 13.87 -27.41
CA PRO A 235 -1.79 14.80 -27.14
C PRO A 235 -2.97 14.59 -28.11
N MET A 236 -4.18 14.59 -27.58
CA MET A 236 -5.41 14.67 -28.35
C MET A 236 -6.16 15.97 -28.04
N ALA A 237 -6.52 16.71 -29.08
CA ALA A 237 -7.31 17.93 -28.92
C ALA A 237 -8.67 17.62 -28.26
N GLY A 238 -9.13 18.48 -27.35
CA GLY A 238 -10.42 18.33 -26.68
C GLY A 238 -11.61 18.29 -27.63
N SER A 239 -11.50 18.92 -28.81
CA SER A 239 -12.49 18.82 -29.89
C SER A 239 -12.74 17.40 -30.39
N ARG A 240 -11.83 16.45 -30.10
CA ARG A 240 -12.03 15.03 -30.40
C ARG A 240 -12.97 14.34 -29.41
N PHE A 241 -13.24 14.93 -28.25
CA PHE A 241 -14.10 14.41 -27.20
C PHE A 241 -15.45 15.12 -27.25
N THR A 242 -16.43 14.46 -27.86
CA THR A 242 -17.78 15.00 -28.00
C THR A 242 -18.72 14.24 -27.08
N ARG A 243 -19.36 14.94 -26.12
CA ARG A 243 -20.40 14.34 -25.28
C ARG A 243 -21.77 14.48 -25.93
N THR A 244 -22.47 13.36 -26.08
CA THR A 244 -23.89 13.32 -26.42
C THR A 244 -24.63 12.56 -25.33
N SER A 245 -25.42 13.26 -24.52
CA SER A 245 -26.06 12.74 -23.31
C SER A 245 -25.01 12.21 -22.32
N ASN A 246 -25.15 10.97 -21.86
CA ASN A 246 -24.25 10.30 -20.93
C ASN A 246 -23.10 9.53 -21.60
N VAL A 247 -22.81 9.80 -22.87
CA VAL A 247 -21.76 9.11 -23.63
C VAL A 247 -20.80 10.14 -24.23
N VAL A 248 -19.51 9.96 -23.98
CA VAL A 248 -18.45 10.69 -24.67
C VAL A 248 -17.94 9.80 -25.80
N THR A 249 -17.93 10.34 -27.01
CA THR A 249 -17.30 9.71 -28.18
C THR A 249 -15.99 10.42 -28.47
N VAL A 250 -14.93 9.63 -28.65
CA VAL A 250 -13.57 10.08 -28.92
C VAL A 250 -13.18 9.67 -30.32
N SER A 251 -12.93 10.65 -31.19
CA SER A 251 -12.41 10.40 -32.53
C SER A 251 -10.90 10.12 -32.45
N ASP A 252 -10.50 8.89 -32.75
CA ASP A 252 -9.12 8.40 -32.62
C ASP A 252 -8.73 7.48 -33.80
N PRO A 253 -8.55 8.04 -35.01
CA PRO A 253 -8.28 7.23 -36.20
C PRO A 253 -7.02 6.37 -36.05
N GLY A 254 -7.10 5.09 -36.46
CA GLY A 254 -6.01 4.12 -36.35
C GLY A 254 -5.86 3.46 -34.98
N HIS A 255 -6.78 3.71 -34.03
CA HIS A 255 -6.74 3.05 -32.73
C HIS A 255 -6.92 1.53 -32.83
N ARG A 256 -6.22 0.79 -31.96
CA ARG A 256 -6.46 -0.66 -31.77
C ARG A 256 -7.40 -0.96 -30.61
N ARG A 257 -7.99 0.07 -30.00
CA ARG A 257 -8.87 -0.02 -28.81
C ARG A 257 -10.06 -0.97 -29.00
N GLY A 258 -10.43 -1.66 -27.93
CA GLY A 258 -11.52 -2.63 -27.83
C GLY A 258 -12.57 -2.22 -26.79
N VAL A 259 -13.77 -2.81 -26.87
CA VAL A 259 -14.78 -2.67 -25.80
C VAL A 259 -14.26 -3.35 -24.53
N GLY A 260 -14.47 -2.69 -23.38
CA GLY A 260 -13.96 -3.10 -22.07
C GLY A 260 -12.54 -2.60 -21.76
N ASP A 261 -11.85 -2.01 -22.73
CA ASP A 261 -10.56 -1.36 -22.47
C ASP A 261 -10.70 -0.27 -21.42
N ARG A 262 -9.72 -0.20 -20.52
CA ARG A 262 -9.61 0.90 -19.57
C ARG A 262 -8.45 1.80 -19.91
N LEU A 263 -8.73 3.10 -19.96
CA LEU A 263 -7.81 4.16 -20.32
C LEU A 263 -7.83 5.25 -19.25
N TRP A 264 -6.80 6.06 -19.26
CA TRP A 264 -6.75 7.29 -18.48
C TRP A 264 -6.78 8.49 -19.42
N VAL A 265 -7.69 9.42 -19.14
CA VAL A 265 -7.83 10.71 -19.86
C VAL A 265 -7.53 11.84 -18.88
N ALA A 266 -6.59 12.73 -19.23
CA ALA A 266 -6.26 13.89 -18.41
C ALA A 266 -5.93 15.12 -19.25
N GLY A 267 -6.01 16.32 -18.66
CA GLY A 267 -5.59 17.57 -19.30
C GLY A 267 -6.67 18.29 -20.11
N LEU A 268 -7.89 17.73 -20.18
CA LEU A 268 -9.02 18.42 -20.79
C LEU A 268 -9.57 19.50 -19.86
N GLY A 269 -9.78 20.69 -20.43
CA GLY A 269 -10.53 21.79 -19.80
C GLY A 269 -12.02 21.73 -20.15
N GLY A 270 -12.84 22.49 -19.41
CA GLY A 270 -14.32 22.40 -19.46
C GLY A 270 -14.86 21.82 -18.15
N ALA A 271 -15.98 21.09 -18.17
CA ALA A 271 -16.36 20.33 -16.98
C ALA A 271 -15.32 19.23 -16.69
N ASN A 272 -14.88 19.14 -15.43
CA ASN A 272 -13.91 18.15 -14.95
C ASN A 272 -14.30 16.69 -15.24
N SER A 273 -15.55 16.43 -15.64
CA SER A 273 -16.09 15.10 -15.90
C SER A 273 -15.46 14.39 -17.10
N PHE A 274 -14.84 15.07 -18.08
CA PHE A 274 -14.20 14.35 -19.20
C PHE A 274 -12.94 13.58 -18.80
N ASN A 275 -12.26 14.01 -17.73
CA ASN A 275 -11.01 13.42 -17.26
C ASN A 275 -11.31 12.27 -16.28
N GLY A 276 -10.35 11.36 -16.12
CA GLY A 276 -10.44 10.24 -15.20
C GLY A 276 -10.15 8.88 -15.85
N ALA A 277 -10.36 7.81 -15.08
CA ALA A 277 -10.36 6.46 -15.60
C ALA A 277 -11.67 6.25 -16.36
N ILE A 278 -11.55 5.73 -17.57
CA ILE A 278 -12.68 5.47 -18.44
C ILE A 278 -12.62 4.02 -18.89
N GLU A 279 -13.79 3.41 -19.03
CA GLU A 279 -13.95 2.11 -19.67
C GLU A 279 -14.65 2.32 -21.01
N ILE A 280 -14.08 1.78 -22.09
CA ILE A 280 -14.64 1.86 -23.42
C ILE A 280 -15.88 0.98 -23.49
N THR A 281 -17.03 1.60 -23.74
CA THR A 281 -18.32 0.90 -23.83
C THR A 281 -18.71 0.56 -25.27
N ALA A 282 -18.14 1.26 -26.26
CA ALA A 282 -18.38 1.02 -27.68
C ALA A 282 -17.18 1.41 -28.54
N ILE A 283 -17.02 0.76 -29.69
CA ILE A 283 -15.97 1.06 -30.67
C ILE A 283 -16.52 1.10 -32.09
N VAL A 284 -15.93 1.95 -32.91
CA VAL A 284 -15.90 1.84 -34.38
C VAL A 284 -14.44 1.55 -34.73
N PRO A 285 -14.10 0.30 -35.09
CA PRO A 285 -12.70 -0.12 -35.25
C PRO A 285 -11.87 0.83 -36.10
N GLY A 286 -10.73 1.28 -35.57
CA GLY A 286 -9.81 2.17 -36.27
C GLY A 286 -10.32 3.59 -36.50
N VAL A 287 -11.45 4.00 -35.90
CA VAL A 287 -12.06 5.32 -36.13
C VAL A 287 -12.34 6.06 -34.82
N SER A 288 -13.09 5.44 -33.91
CA SER A 288 -13.52 6.09 -32.68
C SER A 288 -13.91 5.10 -31.61
N TRP A 289 -13.86 5.53 -30.36
CA TRP A 289 -14.33 4.77 -29.21
C TRP A 289 -15.15 5.67 -28.28
N SER A 290 -16.02 5.07 -27.48
CA SER A 290 -16.92 5.81 -26.59
C SER A 290 -16.89 5.26 -25.17
N TYR A 291 -17.19 6.11 -24.19
CA TYR A 291 -17.29 5.76 -22.78
C TYR A 291 -18.47 6.47 -22.10
N ALA A 292 -18.97 5.86 -21.02
CA ALA A 292 -20.01 6.46 -20.21
C ALA A 292 -19.47 7.61 -19.36
N ASN A 293 -20.22 8.70 -19.26
CA ASN A 293 -19.82 9.86 -18.48
C ASN A 293 -21.03 10.66 -17.96
N VAL A 294 -20.91 11.24 -16.76
CA VAL A 294 -21.95 12.09 -16.18
C VAL A 294 -21.57 13.56 -16.33
N GLY A 295 -22.33 14.31 -17.14
CA GLY A 295 -22.06 15.72 -17.41
C GLY A 295 -23.05 16.33 -18.39
N THR A 296 -22.98 17.65 -18.58
CA THR A 296 -23.80 18.38 -19.55
C THR A 296 -23.28 18.19 -20.98
N ASN A 297 -24.16 18.28 -21.98
CA ASN A 297 -23.76 18.21 -23.39
C ASN A 297 -22.83 19.38 -23.74
N GLU A 298 -21.54 19.10 -23.82
CA GLU A 298 -20.51 20.08 -24.16
C GLU A 298 -19.37 19.38 -24.90
N THR A 299 -18.49 20.15 -25.52
CA THR A 299 -17.25 19.64 -26.11
C THR A 299 -16.11 19.91 -25.13
N ALA A 300 -15.23 18.94 -24.95
CA ALA A 300 -14.05 19.18 -24.13
C ALA A 300 -13.15 20.24 -24.79
N THR A 301 -12.46 21.03 -23.99
CA THR A 301 -11.49 22.03 -24.47
C THR A 301 -10.07 21.65 -24.04
N GLY A 302 -9.07 22.33 -24.55
CA GLY A 302 -7.67 22.03 -24.24
C GLY A 302 -7.17 20.76 -24.93
N THR A 303 -6.24 20.07 -24.28
CA THR A 303 -5.53 18.92 -24.86
C THR A 303 -5.55 17.77 -23.86
N ALA A 304 -6.24 16.69 -24.22
CA ALA A 304 -6.17 15.44 -23.49
C ALA A 304 -4.81 14.79 -23.72
N GLN A 305 -4.29 14.11 -22.71
CA GLN A 305 -3.46 12.96 -22.93
C GLN A 305 -4.31 11.72 -22.69
N VAL A 306 -4.25 10.78 -23.63
CA VAL A 306 -4.87 9.47 -23.47
C VAL A 306 -3.78 8.43 -23.39
N LEU A 307 -3.70 7.84 -22.21
CA LEU A 307 -2.67 6.91 -21.81
C LEU A 307 -3.27 5.52 -21.66
N GLY A 308 -2.50 4.51 -22.08
CA GLY A 308 -2.92 3.12 -21.98
C GLY A 308 -2.19 2.22 -22.96
N ASP A 309 -1.19 1.47 -22.51
CA ASP A 309 -0.99 0.12 -23.05
C ASP A 309 -2.00 -0.84 -22.41
N ARG A 310 -2.13 -2.06 -22.94
CA ARG A 310 -3.00 -3.06 -22.32
C ARG A 310 -2.62 -4.51 -22.56
N ASN A 311 -3.17 -5.40 -21.74
CA ASN A 311 -3.09 -6.85 -21.89
C ASN A 311 -1.64 -7.32 -22.07
N ILE A 312 -0.77 -6.80 -21.22
CA ILE A 312 0.63 -7.20 -21.16
C ILE A 312 0.74 -8.29 -20.11
N SER A 313 1.38 -9.39 -20.45
CA SER A 313 1.74 -10.44 -19.48
C SER A 313 3.24 -10.66 -19.54
N VAL A 314 3.90 -10.68 -18.38
CA VAL A 314 5.34 -10.93 -18.29
C VAL A 314 5.61 -11.96 -17.18
N ASP A 315 6.45 -12.95 -17.46
CA ASP A 315 6.78 -14.02 -16.53
C ASP A 315 8.29 -14.31 -16.60
N TYR A 316 9.03 -13.99 -15.52
CA TYR A 316 10.48 -13.95 -15.59
C TYR A 316 11.20 -14.17 -14.24
N GLU A 317 12.52 -14.41 -14.33
CA GLU A 317 13.48 -14.35 -13.24
C GLU A 317 14.48 -13.21 -13.48
N LEU A 318 14.92 -12.52 -12.42
CA LEU A 318 15.89 -11.43 -12.49
C LEU A 318 17.18 -11.78 -11.74
N SER A 319 18.31 -11.38 -12.32
CA SER A 319 19.61 -11.35 -11.66
C SER A 319 20.21 -9.95 -11.74
N GLY A 320 20.77 -9.49 -10.62
CA GLY A 320 21.49 -8.22 -10.49
C GLY A 320 23.00 -8.36 -10.56
N ASN A 321 23.55 -9.54 -10.87
CA ASN A 321 24.97 -9.89 -10.76
C ASN A 321 25.44 -9.97 -9.29
N ILE A 322 25.58 -11.21 -8.78
CA ILE A 322 25.82 -11.53 -7.36
C ILE A 322 27.30 -11.30 -6.96
N ASP A 323 28.23 -11.17 -7.92
CA ASP A 323 29.67 -11.33 -7.66
C ASP A 323 30.58 -10.19 -8.22
N ASN A 324 30.51 -8.96 -7.71
CA ASN A 324 31.50 -7.85 -7.87
C ASN A 324 31.16 -6.64 -8.77
N LEU A 325 29.88 -6.24 -8.90
CA LEU A 325 29.59 -4.85 -9.25
C LEU A 325 29.05 -4.13 -8.02
N THR A 326 29.86 -3.27 -7.43
CA THR A 326 29.37 -2.32 -6.42
C THR A 326 28.37 -1.39 -7.12
N TYR A 327 27.07 -1.66 -6.99
CA TYR A 327 26.00 -0.77 -7.44
C TYR A 327 25.90 0.45 -6.49
N SER A 328 27.01 1.14 -6.24
CA SER A 328 27.02 2.38 -5.49
C SER A 328 26.36 3.48 -6.34
N GLY A 329 25.12 3.82 -6.03
CA GLY A 329 24.44 5.00 -6.60
C GLY A 329 23.11 4.74 -7.31
N GLN A 330 22.65 3.49 -7.42
CA GLN A 330 21.39 3.17 -8.14
C GLN A 330 20.14 3.03 -7.25
N TRP A 331 20.04 3.81 -6.17
CA TRP A 331 18.88 3.80 -5.25
C TRP A 331 17.52 4.18 -5.87
N GLY A 332 17.51 4.64 -7.13
CA GLY A 332 16.31 5.21 -7.77
C GLY A 332 15.71 4.43 -8.93
N VAL A 333 16.39 3.46 -9.55
CA VAL A 333 15.92 2.86 -10.81
C VAL A 333 15.37 1.46 -10.58
N HIS A 334 14.08 1.29 -10.86
CA HIS A 334 13.38 -0.01 -10.88
C HIS A 334 13.91 -0.91 -12.01
N ILE A 335 14.01 -2.23 -11.78
CA ILE A 335 14.43 -3.16 -12.84
C ILE A 335 13.34 -3.32 -13.89
N THR A 336 12.08 -3.48 -13.47
CA THR A 336 10.92 -3.42 -14.36
C THR A 336 10.05 -2.23 -13.99
N GLN A 337 9.47 -1.60 -15.01
CA GLN A 337 8.60 -0.45 -14.80
C GLN A 337 7.41 -0.50 -15.76
N PHE A 338 6.21 -0.61 -15.22
CA PHE A 338 4.98 -0.63 -15.99
C PHE A 338 4.08 0.52 -15.61
N GLY A 339 3.92 1.47 -16.52
CA GLY A 339 3.15 2.68 -16.28
C GLY A 339 2.05 2.82 -17.32
N ASN A 340 0.93 3.46 -16.97
CA ASN A 340 -0.10 3.80 -17.95
C ASN A 340 -0.61 2.55 -18.69
N VAL A 341 -0.88 1.46 -17.97
CA VAL A 341 -1.29 0.16 -18.54
C VAL A 341 -2.53 -0.40 -17.85
N SER A 342 -3.42 -1.03 -18.63
CA SER A 342 -4.55 -1.80 -18.10
C SER A 342 -4.44 -3.30 -18.41
N GLY A 343 -4.91 -4.17 -17.52
CA GLY A 343 -4.84 -5.62 -17.73
C GLY A 343 -3.39 -6.13 -17.77
N LEU A 344 -2.57 -5.70 -16.82
CA LEU A 344 -1.19 -6.17 -16.67
C LEU A 344 -1.18 -7.45 -15.83
N GLU A 345 -0.49 -8.49 -16.30
CA GLU A 345 -0.10 -9.64 -15.49
C GLU A 345 1.42 -9.69 -15.36
N GLU A 346 1.95 -9.69 -14.13
CA GLU A 346 3.39 -9.80 -13.88
C GLU A 346 3.68 -10.94 -12.90
N VAL A 347 4.52 -11.89 -13.33
CA VAL A 347 5.00 -13.01 -12.52
C VAL A 347 6.50 -12.86 -12.33
N ILE A 348 6.92 -12.63 -11.09
CA ILE A 348 8.33 -12.49 -10.70
C ILE A 348 8.73 -13.75 -9.95
N ARG A 349 9.23 -14.76 -10.67
CA ARG A 349 9.56 -16.07 -10.09
C ARG A 349 10.68 -15.99 -9.06
N ASP A 350 11.68 -15.14 -9.32
CA ASP A 350 12.77 -14.84 -8.39
C ASP A 350 13.48 -13.55 -8.83
N ALA A 351 13.92 -12.74 -7.86
CA ALA A 351 14.72 -11.54 -8.09
C ALA A 351 15.92 -11.50 -7.13
N ARG A 352 17.12 -11.29 -7.70
CA ARG A 352 18.39 -11.29 -6.95
C ARG A 352 19.26 -10.07 -7.28
N LEU A 353 18.92 -8.90 -6.73
CA LEU A 353 19.43 -7.62 -7.28
C LEU A 353 20.70 -7.05 -6.61
N GLY A 354 21.01 -7.41 -5.37
CA GLY A 354 22.04 -6.72 -4.60
C GLY A 354 21.53 -5.40 -3.97
N TRP A 355 22.27 -4.86 -3.01
CA TRP A 355 21.81 -3.78 -2.13
C TRP A 355 21.39 -2.52 -2.91
N GLY A 356 20.18 -2.01 -2.66
CA GLY A 356 19.67 -0.73 -3.20
C GLY A 356 18.79 -0.81 -4.46
N GLY A 357 18.73 -1.95 -5.17
CA GLY A 357 17.88 -2.09 -6.35
C GLY A 357 16.41 -2.33 -6.01
N ARG A 358 15.47 -1.63 -6.68
CA ARG A 358 14.02 -1.90 -6.59
C ARG A 358 13.59 -2.80 -7.74
N VAL A 359 12.75 -3.80 -7.49
CA VAL A 359 12.44 -4.84 -8.47
C VAL A 359 11.45 -4.34 -9.51
N ALA A 360 10.20 -4.09 -9.12
CA ALA A 360 9.14 -3.65 -10.02
C ALA A 360 8.44 -2.40 -9.49
N ASN A 361 8.14 -1.47 -10.39
CA ASN A 361 7.26 -0.34 -10.09
C ASN A 361 6.12 -0.21 -11.09
N HIS A 362 4.97 0.18 -10.57
CA HIS A 362 3.74 0.38 -11.29
C HIS A 362 3.14 1.73 -10.96
N TYR A 363 2.67 2.45 -11.98
CA TYR A 363 1.97 3.70 -11.76
C TYR A 363 0.93 4.00 -12.84
N ASN A 364 -0.16 4.63 -12.46
CA ASN A 364 -1.33 4.86 -13.31
C ASN A 364 -1.73 3.59 -14.07
N VAL A 365 -1.93 2.52 -13.29
CA VAL A 365 -2.26 1.20 -13.79
C VAL A 365 -3.64 0.77 -13.32
N SER A 366 -4.31 -0.08 -14.09
CA SER A 366 -5.58 -0.67 -13.67
C SER A 366 -5.68 -2.14 -14.04
N ASP A 367 -6.44 -2.94 -13.27
CA ASP A 367 -6.53 -4.40 -13.50
C ASP A 367 -5.16 -5.06 -13.55
N VAL A 368 -4.34 -4.80 -12.53
CA VAL A 368 -3.03 -5.43 -12.40
C VAL A 368 -3.16 -6.70 -11.59
N SER A 369 -2.65 -7.80 -12.12
CA SER A 369 -2.50 -9.07 -11.43
C SER A 369 -1.00 -9.35 -11.26
N VAL A 370 -0.56 -9.52 -10.02
CA VAL A 370 0.77 -10.06 -9.69
C VAL A 370 0.54 -11.39 -8.97
N PRO A 371 0.31 -12.51 -9.66
CA PRO A 371 -0.06 -13.77 -9.03
C PRO A 371 1.02 -14.26 -8.05
N TYR A 372 2.28 -14.00 -8.38
CA TYR A 372 3.43 -14.41 -7.61
C TYR A 372 4.60 -13.45 -7.81
N ALA A 373 5.20 -13.00 -6.71
CA ALA A 373 6.44 -12.25 -6.70
C ALA A 373 7.38 -12.77 -5.62
N ARG A 374 8.65 -12.98 -5.95
CA ARG A 374 9.68 -13.36 -4.99
C ARG A 374 10.97 -12.56 -5.19
N ALA A 375 11.56 -12.12 -4.07
CA ALA A 375 12.95 -11.70 -3.98
C ALA A 375 13.67 -12.57 -2.93
N SER A 376 14.65 -13.35 -3.37
CA SER A 376 15.44 -14.25 -2.50
C SER A 376 16.76 -13.65 -2.03
N TYR A 377 17.12 -12.45 -2.52
CA TYR A 377 18.40 -11.82 -2.18
C TYR A 377 18.29 -10.30 -2.18
N ARG A 378 18.95 -9.67 -1.20
CA ARG A 378 19.07 -8.23 -0.92
C ARG A 378 18.58 -7.36 -2.08
N CYS A 379 17.34 -6.88 -2.02
CA CYS A 379 16.84 -5.78 -2.85
C CYS A 379 16.19 -4.73 -1.93
N SER A 380 15.97 -3.51 -2.41
CA SER A 380 15.35 -2.45 -1.60
C SER A 380 13.85 -2.70 -1.48
N VAL A 381 13.13 -2.65 -2.61
CA VAL A 381 11.67 -2.83 -2.68
C VAL A 381 11.34 -3.93 -3.68
N LEU A 382 10.42 -4.85 -3.36
CA LEU A 382 9.97 -5.88 -4.30
C LEU A 382 8.86 -5.35 -5.22
N LEU A 383 7.71 -4.94 -4.69
CA LEU A 383 6.65 -4.32 -5.49
C LEU A 383 6.38 -2.90 -5.02
N GLN A 384 6.36 -1.94 -5.94
CA GLN A 384 5.93 -0.58 -5.66
C GLN A 384 4.77 -0.20 -6.59
N PHE A 385 3.72 0.33 -6.00
CA PHE A 385 2.58 0.92 -6.69
C PHE A 385 2.47 2.37 -6.27
N ASP A 386 2.53 3.27 -7.25
CA ASP A 386 2.44 4.71 -7.03
C ASP A 386 1.35 5.33 -7.91
N SER A 387 0.71 6.39 -7.44
CA SER A 387 -0.07 7.34 -8.24
C SER A 387 -1.09 6.71 -9.22
N TYR A 388 -2.36 6.65 -8.80
CA TYR A 388 -3.47 6.19 -9.63
C TYR A 388 -3.46 4.68 -9.99
N CYS A 389 -3.14 3.81 -9.04
CA CYS A 389 -3.32 2.36 -9.23
C CYS A 389 -4.74 1.92 -8.81
N ASP A 390 -5.48 1.23 -9.69
CA ASP A 390 -6.82 0.70 -9.40
C ASP A 390 -6.94 -0.81 -9.66
N ARG A 391 -7.74 -1.50 -8.83
CA ARG A 391 -7.99 -2.95 -8.88
C ARG A 391 -6.71 -3.75 -9.10
N VAL A 392 -5.78 -3.60 -8.16
CA VAL A 392 -4.54 -4.35 -8.12
C VAL A 392 -4.74 -5.59 -7.25
N VAL A 393 -4.36 -6.76 -7.78
CA VAL A 393 -4.40 -8.04 -7.08
C VAL A 393 -2.97 -8.59 -6.99
N VAL A 394 -2.43 -8.67 -5.78
CA VAL A 394 -1.16 -9.35 -5.51
C VAL A 394 -1.48 -10.71 -4.92
N GLY A 395 -1.27 -11.80 -5.66
CA GLY A 395 -1.50 -13.16 -5.18
C GLY A 395 -0.63 -13.45 -3.96
N ASN A 396 0.65 -13.76 -4.18
CA ASN A 396 1.62 -13.91 -3.09
C ASN A 396 2.91 -13.14 -3.37
N ALA A 397 3.43 -12.42 -2.37
CA ALA A 397 4.70 -11.71 -2.43
C ALA A 397 5.64 -12.16 -1.30
N PHE A 398 6.86 -12.59 -1.64
CA PHE A 398 7.84 -13.12 -0.69
C PHE A 398 9.17 -12.36 -0.82
N GLY A 399 9.55 -11.59 0.19
CA GLY A 399 10.79 -10.81 0.21
C GLY A 399 11.72 -11.19 1.35
N GLU A 400 12.89 -11.77 1.04
CA GLU A 400 13.90 -12.11 2.04
C GLU A 400 15.06 -11.11 2.03
N ASN A 401 15.44 -10.60 3.22
CA ASN A 401 16.55 -9.66 3.42
C ASN A 401 16.40 -8.35 2.61
N LEU A 402 15.20 -7.77 2.60
CA LEU A 402 14.96 -6.51 1.92
C LEU A 402 15.62 -5.34 2.66
N GLY A 403 16.05 -4.33 1.91
CA GLY A 403 16.56 -3.07 2.44
C GLY A 403 15.44 -2.08 2.79
N ASP A 404 14.29 -2.23 2.15
CA ASP A 404 13.08 -1.44 2.37
C ASP A 404 11.85 -2.38 2.27
N ASP A 405 10.81 -2.09 1.48
CA ASP A 405 9.50 -2.77 1.59
C ASP A 405 9.32 -4.04 0.74
N VAL A 406 8.51 -4.99 1.20
CA VAL A 406 8.04 -6.08 0.30
C VAL A 406 7.01 -5.53 -0.69
N VAL A 407 5.98 -4.84 -0.19
CA VAL A 407 4.99 -4.15 -1.01
C VAL A 407 4.83 -2.73 -0.50
N ALA A 408 5.00 -1.76 -1.39
CA ALA A 408 4.77 -0.35 -1.16
C ALA A 408 3.56 0.11 -1.98
N TRP A 409 2.55 0.68 -1.34
CA TRP A 409 1.31 1.15 -1.97
C TRP A 409 1.04 2.60 -1.59
N GLY A 410 1.05 3.51 -2.56
CA GLY A 410 0.87 4.90 -2.18
C GLY A 410 0.77 5.92 -3.30
N VAL A 411 0.81 7.19 -2.88
CA VAL A 411 0.85 8.35 -3.77
C VAL A 411 1.99 9.26 -3.34
N THR A 412 3.02 9.36 -4.18
CA THR A 412 4.14 10.27 -4.01
C THR A 412 3.85 11.65 -4.60
N ALA A 413 4.40 12.69 -3.99
CA ALA A 413 4.34 14.04 -4.54
C ALA A 413 5.15 14.18 -5.83
N ALA A 414 4.63 14.94 -6.80
CA ALA A 414 5.25 15.18 -8.11
C ALA A 414 6.66 15.79 -8.08
N SER A 415 7.13 16.32 -6.94
CA SER A 415 8.43 16.98 -6.78
C SER A 415 9.40 16.24 -5.84
N GLY A 416 9.08 15.01 -5.43
CA GLY A 416 9.95 14.19 -4.58
C GLY A 416 11.11 13.51 -5.34
N ALA A 417 12.13 13.07 -4.60
CA ALA A 417 13.25 12.29 -5.15
C ALA A 417 12.81 10.96 -5.81
N PHE A 418 11.60 10.50 -5.51
CA PHE A 418 10.98 9.27 -5.98
C PHE A 418 9.63 9.53 -6.69
N ALA A 419 9.43 10.74 -7.23
CA ALA A 419 8.18 11.18 -7.86
C ALA A 419 7.93 10.53 -9.23
N GLU A 420 7.71 9.22 -9.25
CA GLU A 420 7.24 8.51 -10.44
C GLU A 420 5.74 8.75 -10.59
N THR A 421 5.38 9.95 -11.05
CA THR A 421 4.01 10.30 -11.38
C THR A 421 3.67 9.91 -12.81
N ALA A 422 2.40 9.80 -13.18
CA ALA A 422 2.04 9.62 -14.58
C ALA A 422 2.18 10.95 -15.32
N ALA A 423 3.21 11.12 -16.16
CA ALA A 423 3.41 12.36 -16.87
C ALA A 423 2.40 12.49 -18.04
N PRO A 424 1.75 13.66 -18.19
CA PRO A 424 1.79 14.88 -17.41
C PRO A 424 0.68 14.96 -16.35
N CYS A 425 -0.09 13.88 -16.18
CA CYS A 425 -1.27 13.79 -15.32
C CYS A 425 -0.96 14.07 -13.84
N GLY A 426 0.28 13.84 -13.40
CA GLY A 426 0.69 13.97 -12.02
C GLY A 426 0.16 12.82 -11.14
N PRO A 427 0.14 13.02 -9.81
CA PRO A 427 -0.36 12.02 -8.87
C PRO A 427 -1.89 11.92 -8.92
N GLY A 428 -2.42 10.78 -8.45
CA GLY A 428 -3.85 10.53 -8.46
C GLY A 428 -4.29 9.56 -7.36
N ASN A 429 -5.59 9.57 -7.06
CA ASN A 429 -6.17 8.69 -6.05
C ASN A 429 -6.00 7.21 -6.42
N MET A 430 -5.65 6.40 -5.43
CA MET A 430 -5.59 4.95 -5.58
C MET A 430 -6.98 4.33 -5.41
N GLY A 431 -7.16 3.18 -6.04
CA GLY A 431 -8.36 2.38 -5.99
C GLY A 431 -8.29 1.29 -4.93
N THR A 432 -8.35 0.02 -5.37
CA THR A 432 -8.31 -1.13 -4.46
C THR A 432 -7.04 -1.96 -4.65
N LEU A 433 -6.33 -2.22 -3.55
CA LEU A 433 -5.32 -3.27 -3.45
C LEU A 433 -5.94 -4.49 -2.75
N THR A 434 -5.90 -5.65 -3.41
CA THR A 434 -6.21 -6.95 -2.79
C THR A 434 -4.95 -7.80 -2.76
N PHE A 435 -4.69 -8.50 -1.66
CA PHE A 435 -3.58 -9.46 -1.61
C PHE A 435 -3.93 -10.79 -0.93
N GLY A 436 -3.28 -11.87 -1.40
CA GLY A 436 -3.31 -13.17 -0.73
C GLY A 436 -2.34 -13.18 0.44
N GLU A 437 -1.07 -13.46 0.20
CA GLU A 437 -0.03 -13.45 1.24
C GLU A 437 1.08 -12.46 0.93
N ILE A 438 1.51 -11.71 1.93
CA ILE A 438 2.77 -10.97 1.88
C ILE A 438 3.63 -11.44 3.04
N TYR A 439 4.77 -12.00 2.67
CA TYR A 439 5.82 -12.43 3.59
C TYR A 439 7.08 -11.62 3.35
N GLY A 440 7.74 -11.22 4.43
CA GLY A 440 9.15 -10.88 4.27
C GLY A 440 9.92 -10.59 5.53
N VAL A 441 11.20 -10.35 5.32
CA VAL A 441 12.15 -9.84 6.31
C VAL A 441 12.60 -8.47 5.81
N SER A 442 11.95 -7.42 6.33
CA SER A 442 12.13 -6.02 5.94
C SER A 442 12.32 -5.16 7.20
N PRO A 443 13.32 -4.24 7.23
CA PRO A 443 13.51 -3.33 8.34
C PRO A 443 12.42 -2.26 8.46
N THR A 444 11.74 -1.92 7.35
CA THR A 444 10.87 -0.73 7.22
C THR A 444 9.40 -1.06 6.96
N GLY A 445 9.09 -2.18 6.31
CA GLY A 445 7.71 -2.55 6.00
C GLY A 445 7.55 -3.89 5.26
N VAL A 446 6.79 -4.82 5.83
CA VAL A 446 6.25 -5.95 5.02
C VAL A 446 5.17 -5.41 4.08
N LEU A 447 4.35 -4.47 4.54
CA LEU A 447 3.47 -3.66 3.71
C LEU A 447 3.62 -2.21 4.17
N LYS A 448 3.96 -1.31 3.24
CA LYS A 448 4.02 0.14 3.48
C LYS A 448 2.92 0.85 2.71
N LEU A 449 2.16 1.69 3.42
CA LEU A 449 1.13 2.55 2.85
C LEU A 449 1.55 4.02 3.02
N TYR A 450 1.62 4.80 1.95
CA TYR A 450 2.06 6.21 2.01
C TYR A 450 1.16 7.08 1.14
N CYS A 451 0.82 8.30 1.58
CA CYS A 451 -0.15 9.11 0.82
C CYS A 451 0.04 10.60 1.06
N GLN A 452 0.25 11.33 -0.04
CA GLN A 452 0.28 12.78 -0.02
C GLN A 452 -1.10 13.39 0.33
N THR A 453 -1.07 14.52 1.04
CA THR A 453 -2.24 15.37 1.28
C THR A 453 -3.01 15.68 -0.01
N GLY A 454 -4.35 15.55 0.07
CA GLY A 454 -5.25 15.78 -1.06
C GLY A 454 -5.61 14.52 -1.84
N TYR A 455 -4.92 13.40 -1.58
CA TYR A 455 -5.17 12.12 -2.23
C TYR A 455 -5.72 11.06 -1.26
N SER A 456 -6.26 9.99 -1.86
CA SER A 456 -6.80 8.82 -1.16
C SER A 456 -6.10 7.56 -1.62
N LEU A 457 -5.84 6.63 -0.69
CA LEU A 457 -5.35 5.28 -0.97
C LEU A 457 -6.46 4.27 -1.27
N GLY A 458 -7.72 4.72 -1.24
CA GLY A 458 -8.86 3.84 -1.47
C GLY A 458 -8.90 2.69 -0.47
N LYS A 459 -9.01 1.45 -0.95
CA LYS A 459 -9.24 0.26 -0.10
C LYS A 459 -8.05 -0.69 -0.17
N VAL A 460 -7.63 -1.21 0.97
CA VAL A 460 -6.65 -2.29 1.07
C VAL A 460 -7.32 -3.49 1.72
N LYS A 461 -7.31 -4.64 1.04
CA LYS A 461 -7.83 -5.92 1.52
C LYS A 461 -6.77 -7.01 1.42
N GLY A 462 -6.60 -7.81 2.47
CA GLY A 462 -5.56 -8.85 2.50
C GLY A 462 -5.99 -10.11 3.23
N ARG A 463 -5.47 -11.26 2.81
CA ARG A 463 -5.62 -12.49 3.61
C ARG A 463 -4.56 -12.58 4.71
N ARG A 464 -3.27 -12.47 4.41
CA ARG A 464 -2.22 -12.67 5.42
C ARG A 464 -0.98 -11.78 5.25
N LEU A 465 -0.53 -11.18 6.35
CA LEU A 465 0.79 -10.56 6.49
C LEU A 465 1.60 -11.32 7.53
N TYR A 466 2.82 -11.73 7.22
CA TYR A 466 3.68 -12.42 8.19
C TYR A 466 5.19 -12.25 7.92
N GLY A 467 6.02 -12.50 8.93
CA GLY A 467 7.48 -12.36 8.82
C GLY A 467 8.08 -11.36 9.81
N THR A 468 9.13 -10.66 9.41
CA THR A 468 9.86 -9.69 10.25
C THR A 468 9.82 -8.30 9.60
N GLY A 469 9.31 -7.32 10.32
CA GLY A 469 9.03 -5.95 9.83
C GLY A 469 7.59 -5.52 10.15
N PRO A 470 7.31 -4.21 10.16
CA PRO A 470 5.98 -3.70 10.48
C PRO A 470 5.01 -3.75 9.29
N LEU A 471 3.71 -3.66 9.58
CA LEU A 471 2.75 -3.00 8.69
C LEU A 471 2.86 -1.50 8.96
N ALA A 472 3.41 -0.74 8.01
CA ALA A 472 3.69 0.68 8.18
C ALA A 472 2.70 1.53 7.37
N ILE A 473 2.03 2.46 8.04
CA ILE A 473 1.28 3.53 7.41
C ILE A 473 1.99 4.85 7.70
N GLY A 474 2.46 5.47 6.62
CA GLY A 474 3.37 6.60 6.61
C GLY A 474 4.72 6.22 6.02
N ASP A 475 5.44 7.23 5.56
CA ASP A 475 6.82 7.14 5.12
C ASP A 475 7.61 8.28 5.77
N SER A 476 8.89 8.02 6.04
CA SER A 476 9.82 8.98 6.62
C SER A 476 10.21 10.11 5.64
N ASN A 477 9.92 9.93 4.35
CA ASN A 477 10.18 10.93 3.33
C ASN A 477 9.27 12.15 3.48
N THR A 478 9.84 13.35 3.29
CA THR A 478 9.08 14.60 3.35
C THR A 478 8.06 14.67 2.20
N GLY A 479 6.80 15.01 2.49
CA GLY A 479 5.77 15.27 1.47
C GLY A 479 4.81 14.11 1.15
N VAL A 480 4.94 12.96 1.82
CA VAL A 480 4.05 11.78 1.66
C VAL A 480 3.20 11.53 2.91
N SER A 481 2.63 12.62 3.43
CA SER A 481 1.77 12.64 4.61
C SER A 481 0.51 13.48 4.40
N GLY A 482 -0.53 13.18 5.18
CA GLY A 482 -1.83 13.85 5.19
C GLY A 482 -2.85 13.34 4.17
N GLY A 483 -2.61 12.19 3.54
CA GLY A 483 -3.60 11.55 2.67
C GLY A 483 -4.78 10.93 3.44
N ASN A 484 -5.70 10.27 2.73
CA ASN A 484 -6.79 9.50 3.33
C ASN A 484 -6.71 8.01 2.95
N LEU A 485 -7.22 7.12 3.80
CA LEU A 485 -7.42 5.70 3.50
C LEU A 485 -8.89 5.35 3.74
N THR A 486 -9.56 4.73 2.77
CA THR A 486 -11.00 4.41 2.90
C THR A 486 -11.24 3.20 3.80
N SER A 487 -10.43 2.15 3.65
CA SER A 487 -10.49 1.00 4.55
C SER A 487 -9.21 0.16 4.47
N LEU A 488 -8.85 -0.47 5.59
CA LEU A 488 -7.79 -1.45 5.72
C LEU A 488 -8.36 -2.72 6.35
N MET A 489 -8.48 -3.80 5.58
CA MET A 489 -9.08 -5.05 6.05
C MET A 489 -8.13 -6.21 5.81
N ILE A 490 -7.53 -6.77 6.86
CA ILE A 490 -6.57 -7.86 6.74
C ILE A 490 -7.03 -9.03 7.62
N ASP A 491 -7.23 -10.21 7.04
CA ASP A 491 -7.77 -11.35 7.79
C ASP A 491 -6.77 -11.91 8.82
N ASP A 492 -5.47 -11.83 8.57
CA ASP A 492 -4.44 -12.38 9.44
C ASP A 492 -3.13 -11.57 9.44
N VAL A 493 -2.65 -11.16 10.61
CA VAL A 493 -1.41 -10.40 10.80
C VAL A 493 -0.53 -11.08 11.85
N ASP A 494 0.65 -11.52 11.43
CA ASP A 494 1.59 -12.35 12.20
C ASP A 494 3.03 -11.86 11.97
N LEU A 495 3.27 -10.61 12.38
CA LEU A 495 4.46 -9.83 12.05
C LEU A 495 5.33 -9.62 13.29
N THR A 496 6.61 -9.93 13.21
CA THR A 496 7.58 -9.61 14.26
C THR A 496 8.24 -8.27 13.93
N PRO A 497 8.07 -7.20 14.73
CA PRO A 497 8.73 -5.94 14.47
C PRO A 497 10.26 -6.10 14.53
N THR A 498 10.96 -5.24 13.79
CA THR A 498 12.42 -5.15 13.82
C THR A 498 12.87 -4.26 14.99
N SER A 499 14.14 -4.29 15.35
CA SER A 499 14.70 -3.40 16.38
C SER A 499 14.54 -1.90 16.06
N SER A 500 14.36 -1.55 14.78
CA SER A 500 14.12 -0.19 14.31
C SER A 500 12.64 0.23 14.33
N SER A 501 11.71 -0.73 14.39
CA SER A 501 10.26 -0.46 14.50
C SER A 501 9.78 -0.82 15.90
N THR A 502 9.38 0.15 16.71
CA THR A 502 8.79 -0.14 18.04
C THR A 502 7.37 -0.69 17.95
N SER A 503 6.84 -1.01 16.76
CA SER A 503 5.45 -1.47 16.61
C SER A 503 5.28 -2.52 15.51
N GLN A 504 4.43 -3.51 15.75
CA GLN A 504 4.05 -4.51 14.74
C GLN A 504 3.14 -3.89 13.66
N VAL A 505 2.18 -3.08 14.10
CA VAL A 505 1.33 -2.26 13.22
C VAL A 505 1.54 -0.80 13.59
N GLN A 506 2.03 -0.01 12.64
CA GLN A 506 2.24 1.41 12.81
C GLN A 506 1.23 2.17 11.93
N LEU A 507 0.23 2.76 12.57
CA LEU A 507 -0.77 3.63 11.94
C LEU A 507 -0.37 5.08 12.24
N GLY A 508 0.73 5.54 11.63
CA GLY A 508 1.56 6.66 12.10
C GLY A 508 0.87 8.02 12.26
N GLY A 509 1.49 8.91 13.04
CA GLY A 509 0.96 10.23 13.40
C GLY A 509 1.22 11.29 12.34
N GLY A 510 0.16 11.91 11.82
CA GLY A 510 0.24 12.92 10.76
C GLY A 510 0.45 12.36 9.35
N ALA A 511 0.66 11.04 9.21
CA ALA A 511 0.76 10.38 7.91
C ALA A 511 -0.56 10.42 7.13
N PHE A 512 -1.71 10.39 7.82
CA PHE A 512 -3.03 10.45 7.22
C PHE A 512 -3.93 11.47 7.93
N ASN A 513 -4.71 12.21 7.16
CA ASN A 513 -5.76 13.10 7.66
C ASN A 513 -6.97 12.32 8.15
N SER A 514 -7.25 11.16 7.55
CA SER A 514 -8.25 10.21 8.03
C SER A 514 -7.93 8.79 7.59
N LEU A 515 -8.17 7.85 8.50
CA LEU A 515 -8.25 6.43 8.22
C LEU A 515 -9.73 6.02 8.37
N GLY A 516 -10.28 5.30 7.39
CA GLY A 516 -11.64 4.80 7.48
C GLY A 516 -11.72 3.56 8.37
N GLU A 517 -12.45 2.53 7.92
CA GLU A 517 -12.57 1.31 8.71
C GLU A 517 -11.26 0.49 8.67
N VAL A 518 -10.74 0.16 9.85
CA VAL A 518 -9.60 -0.75 10.03
C VAL A 518 -10.09 -2.05 10.67
N TYR A 519 -9.80 -3.18 10.03
CA TYR A 519 -10.16 -4.51 10.49
C TYR A 519 -8.96 -5.46 10.40
N PHE A 520 -8.69 -6.14 11.51
CA PHE A 520 -7.75 -7.25 11.59
C PHE A 520 -8.50 -8.51 12.02
N GLY A 521 -8.64 -9.52 11.15
CA GLY A 521 -9.38 -10.74 11.46
C GLY A 521 -8.74 -11.53 12.59
N ARG A 522 -7.45 -11.80 12.48
CA ARG A 522 -6.57 -12.32 13.52
C ARG A 522 -5.32 -11.45 13.59
N LEU A 523 -4.94 -11.05 14.80
CA LEU A 523 -3.70 -10.35 15.06
C LEU A 523 -2.91 -11.18 16.08
N VAL A 524 -1.76 -11.70 15.68
CA VAL A 524 -0.84 -12.42 16.57
C VAL A 524 0.08 -11.40 17.18
N ASP A 525 0.10 -11.35 18.51
CA ASP A 525 1.02 -10.47 19.19
C ASP A 525 2.43 -11.07 19.14
N ASN A 526 3.30 -10.52 18.28
CA ASN A 526 4.72 -10.92 18.11
C ASN A 526 5.70 -9.81 18.56
N ALA A 527 5.21 -8.63 18.93
CA ALA A 527 6.00 -7.43 19.20
C ALA A 527 7.02 -7.43 20.38
N LEU A 528 7.00 -8.39 21.31
CA LEU A 528 7.59 -8.22 22.64
C LEU A 528 8.61 -9.31 23.01
N THR A 529 9.68 -9.47 22.22
CA THR A 529 10.69 -10.53 22.42
C THR A 529 11.91 -10.19 23.28
N ALA A 530 12.25 -8.92 23.55
CA ALA A 530 13.30 -8.57 24.54
C ALA A 530 13.33 -7.06 24.84
N GLY A 531 13.06 -6.65 26.09
CA GLY A 531 13.41 -5.33 26.66
C GLY A 531 12.92 -4.07 25.92
N ASP A 532 12.01 -3.33 26.55
CA ASP A 532 11.62 -1.93 26.27
C ASP A 532 10.67 -1.60 25.08
N THR A 533 9.62 -0.83 25.43
CA THR A 533 8.83 0.13 24.60
C THR A 533 8.07 -0.34 23.34
N GLY A 534 8.07 -1.62 23.01
CA GLY A 534 7.29 -2.15 21.87
C GLY A 534 5.77 -2.04 22.03
N TYR A 535 5.05 -1.81 20.93
CA TYR A 535 3.60 -1.78 20.80
C TYR A 535 3.09 -2.85 19.82
N LEU A 536 1.94 -3.47 20.08
CA LEU A 536 1.26 -4.26 19.06
C LEU A 536 0.69 -3.34 17.96
N ILE A 537 0.00 -2.27 18.38
CA ILE A 537 -0.49 -1.23 17.48
C ILE A 537 -0.09 0.14 18.04
N ASN A 538 0.60 0.95 17.24
CA ASN A 538 0.74 2.38 17.50
C ASN A 538 -0.18 3.15 16.56
N TYR A 539 -1.19 3.80 17.14
CA TYR A 539 -2.33 4.39 16.44
C TYR A 539 -2.31 5.91 16.58
N ALA A 540 -1.90 6.65 15.55
CA ALA A 540 -1.70 8.10 15.65
C ALA A 540 -2.34 8.92 14.51
N SER A 541 -3.16 8.31 13.64
CA SER A 541 -4.01 9.01 12.67
C SER A 541 -5.49 8.85 13.01
N PRO A 542 -6.35 9.87 12.91
CA PRO A 542 -7.76 9.76 13.30
C PRO A 542 -8.53 8.76 12.42
N ALA A 543 -9.39 7.92 13.02
CA ALA A 543 -10.34 7.08 12.28
C ALA A 543 -11.75 7.05 12.85
N THR A 544 -12.63 6.45 12.06
CA THR A 544 -13.95 6.01 12.51
C THR A 544 -13.82 4.75 13.39
N THR A 545 -13.35 3.62 12.85
CA THR A 545 -13.43 2.33 13.55
C THR A 545 -12.17 1.49 13.39
N LEU A 546 -11.70 0.92 14.50
CA LEU A 546 -10.70 -0.15 14.54
C LEU A 546 -11.32 -1.41 15.17
N THR A 547 -11.34 -2.52 14.43
CA THR A 547 -11.84 -3.82 14.89
C THR A 547 -10.76 -4.89 14.82
N ILE A 548 -10.59 -5.66 15.89
CA ILE A 548 -9.77 -6.87 15.95
C ILE A 548 -10.72 -8.06 16.16
N GLY A 549 -10.77 -8.98 15.20
CA GLY A 549 -11.59 -10.18 15.27
C GLY A 549 -11.10 -11.14 16.35
N LYS A 550 -9.80 -11.47 16.34
CA LYS A 550 -9.16 -12.29 17.36
C LYS A 550 -7.75 -11.79 17.63
N LEU A 551 -7.48 -11.43 18.88
CA LEU A 551 -6.12 -11.23 19.36
C LEU A 551 -5.57 -12.54 19.92
N ALA A 552 -4.49 -13.06 19.33
CA ALA A 552 -3.86 -14.30 19.73
C ALA A 552 -2.49 -14.05 20.38
N ALA A 553 -2.17 -14.82 21.42
CA ALA A 553 -0.83 -14.82 22.01
C ALA A 553 0.20 -15.38 21.01
N GLY A 554 1.32 -14.68 20.83
CA GLY A 554 2.50 -15.21 20.12
C GLY A 554 3.34 -16.13 21.01
N ALA A 555 4.46 -16.62 20.47
CA ALA A 555 5.29 -17.66 21.08
C ALA A 555 6.06 -17.27 22.36
N VAL A 556 6.02 -16.00 22.80
CA VAL A 556 6.84 -15.47 23.90
C VAL A 556 5.99 -14.63 24.86
N ALA A 557 6.15 -14.85 26.18
CA ALA A 557 5.46 -14.16 27.28
C ALA A 557 6.09 -12.77 27.58
N ARG A 558 5.27 -11.76 27.93
CA ARG A 558 5.50 -10.35 27.51
C ARG A 558 5.48 -9.31 28.64
N THR A 559 6.14 -8.17 28.42
CA THR A 559 6.33 -7.03 29.37
C THR A 559 5.97 -5.63 28.79
N GLY A 560 5.08 -5.50 27.79
CA GLY A 560 4.84 -4.23 27.05
C GLY A 560 3.39 -3.75 26.91
N ILE A 561 3.19 -2.67 26.13
CA ILE A 561 1.89 -2.01 25.84
C ILE A 561 1.22 -2.71 24.65
N GLY A 562 -0.07 -3.04 24.76
CA GLY A 562 -0.83 -3.59 23.64
C GLY A 562 -1.05 -2.54 22.54
N VAL A 563 -1.93 -1.57 22.78
CA VAL A 563 -2.28 -0.54 21.79
C VAL A 563 -2.13 0.86 22.39
N LEU A 564 -1.42 1.73 21.68
CA LEU A 564 -1.32 3.15 22.00
C LEU A 564 -2.14 3.96 21.01
N PHE A 565 -3.11 4.74 21.49
CA PHE A 565 -3.86 5.71 20.70
C PHE A 565 -3.30 7.11 20.89
N GLY A 566 -2.45 7.57 19.98
CA GLY A 566 -2.06 8.98 19.83
C GLY A 566 -3.09 9.87 19.12
N ALA A 567 -4.15 9.30 18.52
CA ALA A 567 -5.23 10.05 17.87
C ALA A 567 -6.62 9.53 18.26
N SER A 568 -7.64 10.37 18.06
CA SER A 568 -9.04 10.06 18.38
C SER A 568 -9.65 8.99 17.47
N LEU A 569 -10.56 8.21 18.04
CA LEU A 569 -11.24 7.09 17.39
C LEU A 569 -12.69 7.02 17.84
N GLN A 570 -13.63 6.83 16.91
CA GLN A 570 -15.05 6.69 17.28
C GLN A 570 -15.34 5.33 17.92
N THR A 571 -14.82 4.24 17.35
CA THR A 571 -15.06 2.89 17.89
C THR A 571 -13.79 2.04 17.85
N PHE A 572 -13.40 1.51 19.00
CA PHE A 572 -12.45 0.41 19.11
C PHE A 572 -13.19 -0.86 19.53
N ARG A 573 -12.97 -1.96 18.80
CA ARG A 573 -13.63 -3.25 19.06
C ARG A 573 -12.64 -4.41 19.06
N VAL A 574 -12.75 -5.29 20.04
CA VAL A 574 -12.11 -6.61 20.04
C VAL A 574 -13.17 -7.69 20.24
N LEU A 575 -13.29 -8.63 19.30
CA LEU A 575 -14.35 -9.65 19.30
C LEU A 575 -13.98 -10.94 20.04
N ALA A 576 -12.68 -11.20 20.17
CA ALA A 576 -12.09 -12.27 20.97
C ALA A 576 -10.64 -11.94 21.29
N ALA A 577 -10.16 -12.30 22.48
CA ALA A 577 -8.76 -12.12 22.85
C ALA A 577 -8.32 -13.11 23.93
N ASP A 578 -7.06 -13.52 23.87
CA ASP A 578 -6.37 -14.18 24.98
C ASP A 578 -5.03 -13.48 25.18
N VAL A 579 -4.95 -12.64 26.22
CA VAL A 579 -3.88 -11.65 26.40
C VAL A 579 -3.24 -11.82 27.76
N ASN A 580 -1.91 -11.94 27.77
CA ASN A 580 -1.13 -11.78 28.99
C ASN A 580 -0.65 -10.33 29.11
N VAL A 581 -1.01 -9.64 30.20
CA VAL A 581 -0.55 -8.27 30.49
C VAL A 581 0.74 -8.37 31.30
N GLY A 582 1.74 -7.56 30.93
CA GLY A 582 3.09 -7.69 31.46
C GLY A 582 3.27 -7.22 32.91
N SER A 583 4.54 -6.99 33.29
CA SER A 583 4.95 -6.48 34.60
C SER A 583 4.40 -5.09 34.92
N ALA A 584 4.60 -4.64 36.16
CA ALA A 584 4.15 -3.33 36.63
C ALA A 584 4.52 -2.17 35.69
N GLY A 585 3.53 -1.30 35.41
CA GLY A 585 3.67 -0.16 34.48
C GLY A 585 3.17 -0.41 33.05
N THR A 586 2.80 -1.64 32.70
CA THR A 586 2.25 -1.98 31.38
C THR A 586 0.73 -1.78 31.32
N TYR A 587 0.19 -1.58 30.12
CA TYR A 587 -1.25 -1.44 29.91
C TYR A 587 -1.68 -2.07 28.59
N PHE A 588 -2.88 -2.65 28.56
CA PHE A 588 -3.38 -3.26 27.33
C PHE A 588 -3.73 -2.18 26.30
N LEU A 589 -4.49 -1.15 26.69
CA LEU A 589 -4.74 0.04 25.87
C LEU A 589 -4.33 1.31 26.60
N ALA A 590 -3.77 2.28 25.87
CA ALA A 590 -3.67 3.66 26.34
C ALA A 590 -4.23 4.67 25.35
N ALA A 591 -4.97 5.65 25.88
CA ALA A 591 -5.26 6.89 25.19
C ALA A 591 -4.15 7.90 25.53
N GLY A 592 -3.41 8.33 24.51
CA GLY A 592 -2.39 9.38 24.61
C GLY A 592 -3.00 10.75 24.91
N ALA A 593 -2.17 11.73 25.26
CA ALA A 593 -2.51 13.03 25.86
C ALA A 593 -3.55 13.90 25.10
N SER A 594 -3.99 13.54 23.91
CA SER A 594 -5.03 14.25 23.14
C SER A 594 -5.98 13.33 22.39
N ALA A 595 -5.90 12.02 22.61
CA ALA A 595 -6.75 11.04 21.95
C ALA A 595 -8.07 10.89 22.70
N GLN A 596 -9.19 10.95 21.97
CA GLN A 596 -10.51 10.64 22.51
C GLN A 596 -11.05 9.37 21.85
N ILE A 597 -11.32 8.35 22.67
CA ILE A 597 -11.87 7.08 22.21
C ILE A 597 -13.32 7.00 22.69
N GLN A 598 -14.26 7.15 21.76
CA GLN A 598 -15.67 7.30 22.14
C GLN A 598 -16.28 5.97 22.61
N ASN A 599 -16.05 4.88 21.88
CA ASN A 599 -16.62 3.57 22.19
C ASN A 599 -15.53 2.51 22.22
N VAL A 600 -15.39 1.81 23.35
CA VAL A 600 -14.54 0.65 23.54
C VAL A 600 -15.43 -0.56 23.75
N GLN A 601 -15.31 -1.55 22.88
CA GLN A 601 -16.12 -2.77 22.91
C GLN A 601 -15.23 -4.00 22.98
N MET A 602 -15.43 -4.82 24.00
CA MET A 602 -14.66 -6.04 24.24
C MET A 602 -15.63 -7.20 24.41
N ALA A 603 -15.47 -8.23 23.59
CA ALA A 603 -16.25 -9.46 23.67
C ALA A 603 -15.33 -10.67 23.75
N ASN A 604 -15.70 -11.67 24.55
CA ASN A 604 -15.03 -12.98 24.63
C ASN A 604 -13.50 -12.86 24.83
N THR A 605 -13.10 -12.02 25.77
CA THR A 605 -11.68 -11.70 26.02
C THR A 605 -11.24 -12.23 27.38
N ALA A 606 -10.07 -12.86 27.43
CA ALA A 606 -9.35 -13.18 28.65
C ALA A 606 -8.12 -12.27 28.78
N PHE A 607 -7.97 -11.60 29.91
CA PHE A 607 -6.80 -10.82 30.29
C PHE A 607 -6.15 -11.47 31.52
N ASN A 608 -4.86 -11.72 31.48
CA ASN A 608 -4.12 -12.29 32.60
C ASN A 608 -2.82 -11.52 32.82
N GLY A 609 -2.76 -10.68 33.84
CA GLY A 609 -1.56 -9.91 34.15
C GLY A 609 -0.47 -10.69 34.88
N ALA A 610 0.68 -10.05 35.10
CA ALA A 610 1.79 -10.63 35.85
C ALA A 610 1.59 -10.59 37.39
N GLY A 611 0.57 -9.88 37.89
CA GLY A 611 0.22 -9.82 39.32
C GLY A 611 -0.67 -8.63 39.67
N ALA A 612 -1.39 -8.69 40.79
CA ALA A 612 -2.43 -7.72 41.18
C ALA A 612 -1.99 -6.25 41.35
N THR A 613 -0.69 -5.95 41.38
CA THR A 613 -0.13 -4.58 41.36
C THR A 613 0.32 -4.13 39.96
N SER A 614 0.24 -5.02 38.98
CA SER A 614 0.77 -4.82 37.63
C SER A 614 -0.30 -4.25 36.71
N GLY A 615 -0.10 -2.99 36.29
CA GLY A 615 -0.70 -2.43 35.07
C GLY A 615 -2.21 -2.18 35.08
N TRP A 616 -2.67 -1.19 34.31
CA TRP A 616 -4.09 -0.95 34.05
C TRP A 616 -4.48 -1.63 32.73
N LEU A 617 -5.66 -2.23 32.59
CA LEU A 617 -6.07 -2.72 31.26
C LEU A 617 -6.32 -1.53 30.31
N PHE A 618 -6.95 -0.47 30.80
CA PHE A 618 -7.20 0.76 30.06
C PHE A 618 -6.59 1.94 30.82
N TYR A 619 -5.72 2.70 30.16
CA TYR A 619 -5.00 3.81 30.77
C TYR A 619 -5.18 5.13 30.01
N GLU A 620 -5.65 6.17 30.71
CA GLU A 620 -5.69 7.53 30.18
C GLU A 620 -4.38 8.25 30.51
N GLN A 621 -3.57 8.58 29.50
CA GLN A 621 -2.40 9.42 29.66
C GLN A 621 -2.84 10.89 29.66
N SER A 622 -2.44 11.67 30.67
CA SER A 622 -2.64 13.12 30.86
C SER A 622 -3.32 13.86 29.68
N GLY A 623 -4.66 13.83 29.62
CA GLY A 623 -5.48 14.52 28.60
C GLY A 623 -6.18 13.60 27.58
N GLY A 624 -5.77 12.33 27.48
CA GLY A 624 -6.49 11.29 26.73
C GLY A 624 -7.75 10.83 27.44
N THR A 625 -8.77 10.39 26.68
CA THR A 625 -10.08 10.07 27.24
C THR A 625 -10.71 8.83 26.62
N PHE A 626 -11.37 8.03 27.45
CA PHE A 626 -12.30 6.98 27.03
C PHE A 626 -13.71 7.31 27.52
N VAL A 627 -14.72 7.30 26.64
CA VAL A 627 -16.08 7.74 27.01
C VAL A 627 -16.98 6.56 27.36
N ASN A 628 -17.17 5.62 26.44
CA ASN A 628 -18.07 4.48 26.60
C ASN A 628 -17.28 3.16 26.58
N PHE A 629 -17.52 2.30 27.56
CA PHE A 629 -16.98 0.95 27.64
C PHE A 629 -18.11 -0.07 27.64
N GLN A 630 -17.94 -1.13 26.85
CA GLN A 630 -18.84 -2.28 26.81
C GLN A 630 -18.01 -3.57 26.88
N PHE A 631 -18.14 -4.29 27.99
CA PHE A 631 -17.51 -5.57 28.25
C PHE A 631 -18.57 -6.68 28.22
N MET A 632 -18.38 -7.70 27.38
CA MET A 632 -19.26 -8.85 27.26
C MET A 632 -18.44 -10.14 27.32
N ASN A 633 -18.73 -11.02 28.28
CA ASN A 633 -17.98 -12.27 28.46
C ASN A 633 -16.46 -12.02 28.64
N VAL A 634 -16.10 -11.10 29.53
CA VAL A 634 -14.70 -10.72 29.80
C VAL A 634 -14.20 -11.37 31.07
N GLN A 635 -13.07 -12.07 30.99
CA GLN A 635 -12.34 -12.57 32.13
C GLN A 635 -11.09 -11.70 32.32
N ALA A 636 -10.87 -11.17 33.51
CA ALA A 636 -9.66 -10.41 33.84
C ALA A 636 -9.05 -10.93 35.13
N ALA A 637 -7.75 -11.22 35.09
CA ALA A 637 -7.01 -11.68 36.24
C ALA A 637 -5.66 -10.99 36.39
N ASN A 638 -5.15 -10.96 37.63
CA ASN A 638 -3.77 -10.57 37.93
C ASN A 638 -3.35 -9.18 37.40
N ALA A 639 -4.25 -8.20 37.41
CA ALA A 639 -3.98 -6.82 36.98
C ALA A 639 -4.39 -5.80 38.06
N ARG A 640 -3.91 -4.55 37.96
CA ARG A 640 -4.27 -3.50 38.93
C ARG A 640 -5.76 -3.17 38.85
N ALA A 641 -6.28 -2.82 37.68
CA ALA A 641 -7.72 -2.61 37.45
C ALA A 641 -8.10 -2.77 35.99
N ILE A 642 -9.41 -2.85 35.73
CA ILE A 642 -9.92 -2.73 34.36
C ILE A 642 -9.67 -1.29 33.87
N THR A 643 -10.30 -0.29 34.50
CA THR A 643 -10.23 1.11 34.05
C THR A 643 -9.35 1.96 34.96
N GLY A 644 -8.41 2.71 34.37
CA GLY A 644 -7.62 3.76 35.01
C GLY A 644 -7.89 5.12 34.36
N CYS A 645 -9.05 5.70 34.70
CA CYS A 645 -9.42 7.04 34.24
C CYS A 645 -8.63 8.09 35.02
N ASN A 646 -7.94 8.99 34.31
CA ASN A 646 -7.10 10.05 34.89
C ASN A 646 -7.50 11.45 34.41
N SER A 647 -8.52 11.57 33.56
CA SER A 647 -9.00 12.85 33.05
C SER A 647 -10.18 13.38 33.87
N ALA A 648 -9.96 14.47 34.62
CA ALA A 648 -10.97 15.03 35.52
C ALA A 648 -12.16 15.67 34.79
N GLY A 649 -13.36 15.59 35.38
CA GLY A 649 -14.58 16.27 34.93
C GLY A 649 -15.35 15.59 33.79
N LEU A 650 -14.96 14.37 33.40
CA LEU A 650 -15.59 13.64 32.29
C LEU A 650 -16.71 12.70 32.76
N THR A 651 -17.56 12.31 31.81
CA THR A 651 -18.56 11.25 32.01
C THR A 651 -18.10 9.97 31.33
N HIS A 652 -18.01 8.90 32.11
CA HIS A 652 -17.72 7.55 31.64
C HIS A 652 -18.96 6.67 31.75
N ASN A 653 -19.32 5.97 30.68
CA ASN A 653 -20.39 4.97 30.67
C ASN A 653 -19.78 3.58 30.56
N ILE A 654 -19.96 2.74 31.57
CA ILE A 654 -19.35 1.41 31.65
C ILE A 654 -20.46 0.37 31.73
N ALA A 655 -20.55 -0.50 30.73
CA ALA A 655 -21.40 -1.68 30.76
C ALA A 655 -20.53 -2.94 30.85
N ALA A 656 -20.77 -3.80 31.84
CA ALA A 656 -20.08 -5.08 32.00
C ALA A 656 -21.10 -6.20 32.19
N MET A 657 -21.08 -7.18 31.28
CA MET A 657 -22.02 -8.29 31.22
C MET A 657 -21.28 -9.62 31.16
N ASN A 658 -21.63 -10.55 32.06
CA ASN A 658 -21.01 -11.88 32.16
C ASN A 658 -19.48 -11.79 32.34
N CYS A 659 -19.02 -10.92 33.23
CA CYS A 659 -17.59 -10.71 33.46
C CYS A 659 -17.10 -11.46 34.70
N THR A 660 -15.85 -11.92 34.69
CA THR A 660 -15.18 -12.54 35.85
C THR A 660 -13.89 -11.83 36.16
N LEU A 661 -13.72 -11.37 37.41
CA LEU A 661 -12.54 -10.66 37.90
C LEU A 661 -11.86 -11.49 39.00
N ALA A 662 -10.58 -11.81 38.83
CA ALA A 662 -9.85 -12.70 39.73
C ALA A 662 -8.44 -12.17 40.08
N SER A 663 -8.03 -12.19 41.34
CA SER A 663 -6.70 -11.73 41.78
C SER A 663 -6.35 -10.33 41.27
N MET A 664 -7.33 -9.42 41.26
CA MET A 664 -7.17 -8.05 40.79
C MET A 664 -6.78 -7.11 41.95
N GLY A 665 -6.09 -6.01 41.67
CA GLY A 665 -5.89 -4.93 42.65
C GLY A 665 -7.21 -4.27 43.04
N GLN A 666 -7.99 -3.85 42.05
CA GLN A 666 -9.32 -3.26 42.15
C GLN A 666 -10.15 -3.63 40.89
N GLY A 667 -11.47 -3.54 40.95
CA GLY A 667 -12.35 -3.85 39.80
C GLY A 667 -12.44 -2.69 38.79
N PHE A 668 -13.28 -1.72 39.13
CA PHE A 668 -13.51 -0.46 38.40
C PHE A 668 -13.19 0.71 39.32
N GLY A 669 -12.41 1.68 38.86
CA GLY A 669 -12.08 2.83 39.68
C GLY A 669 -11.47 4.00 38.95
N SER A 670 -11.26 5.08 39.68
CA SER A 670 -10.65 6.32 39.19
C SER A 670 -9.89 7.03 40.31
N ASP A 671 -8.73 7.59 39.94
CA ASP A 671 -7.91 8.43 40.81
C ASP A 671 -8.22 9.94 40.60
N VAL A 672 -9.22 10.28 39.78
CA VAL A 672 -9.68 11.66 39.49
C VAL A 672 -11.20 11.84 39.60
N SER A 673 -11.67 13.09 39.70
CA SER A 673 -13.10 13.43 39.76
C SER A 673 -13.81 13.26 38.42
N GLY A 674 -15.05 12.78 38.42
CA GLY A 674 -15.85 12.58 37.20
C GLY A 674 -17.24 12.02 37.47
N THR A 675 -18.00 11.74 36.39
CA THR A 675 -19.27 11.02 36.45
C THR A 675 -19.10 9.61 35.89
N PHE A 676 -19.46 8.59 36.67
CA PHE A 676 -19.35 7.19 36.27
C PHE A 676 -20.73 6.54 36.28
N ASN A 677 -21.21 6.14 35.10
CA ASN A 677 -22.47 5.42 34.92
C ASN A 677 -22.16 3.95 34.66
N LEU A 678 -22.35 3.09 35.66
CA LEU A 678 -22.08 1.65 35.59
C LEU A 678 -23.37 0.87 35.37
N ARG A 679 -23.32 -0.11 34.46
CA ARG A 679 -24.34 -1.14 34.25
C ARG A 679 -23.67 -2.51 34.35
N LEU A 680 -23.85 -3.19 35.48
CA LEU A 680 -23.17 -4.43 35.79
C LEU A 680 -24.20 -5.58 35.81
N THR A 681 -23.96 -6.65 35.06
CA THR A 681 -24.87 -7.81 35.01
C THR A 681 -24.07 -9.09 34.98
N ASN A 682 -24.37 -10.04 35.88
CA ASN A 682 -23.63 -11.31 36.00
C ASN A 682 -22.12 -11.09 36.16
N LEU A 683 -21.74 -10.20 37.08
CA LEU A 683 -20.34 -9.91 37.41
C LEU A 683 -19.89 -10.82 38.57
N VAL A 684 -18.82 -11.58 38.38
CA VAL A 684 -18.25 -12.46 39.41
C VAL A 684 -16.85 -12.00 39.78
N CYS A 685 -16.63 -11.64 41.05
CA CYS A 685 -15.35 -11.18 41.58
C CYS A 685 -14.82 -12.21 42.58
N THR A 686 -13.92 -13.11 42.16
CA THR A 686 -13.47 -14.23 43.00
C THR A 686 -12.38 -13.85 44.00
N SER A 687 -11.55 -12.84 43.66
CA SER A 687 -10.49 -12.29 44.52
C SER A 687 -10.14 -10.88 44.05
N ILE A 688 -10.31 -9.88 44.90
CA ILE A 688 -9.85 -8.51 44.66
C ILE A 688 -9.16 -8.03 45.94
N ASN A 689 -7.94 -7.52 45.82
CA ASN A 689 -7.11 -7.11 46.95
C ASN A 689 -7.68 -5.87 47.66
N ASN A 690 -8.26 -4.94 46.90
CA ASN A 690 -8.96 -3.76 47.40
C ASN A 690 -10.47 -3.85 47.13
N ASN A 691 -11.01 -2.99 46.26
CA ASN A 691 -12.44 -2.82 46.04
C ASN A 691 -12.90 -3.14 44.62
N VAL A 692 -14.12 -3.68 44.48
CA VAL A 692 -14.80 -3.83 43.18
C VAL A 692 -15.05 -2.46 42.57
N LEU A 693 -15.52 -1.49 43.35
CA LEU A 693 -15.71 -0.08 42.98
C LEU A 693 -14.86 0.82 43.87
N GLN A 694 -13.96 1.62 43.29
CA GLN A 694 -13.03 2.46 44.05
C GLN A 694 -12.85 3.85 43.45
N TYR A 695 -13.26 4.89 44.18
CA TYR A 695 -13.19 6.28 43.69
C TYR A 695 -12.70 7.22 44.80
N TYR A 696 -11.57 7.90 44.55
CA TYR A 696 -10.82 8.58 45.61
C TYR A 696 -11.03 10.11 45.71
N VAL A 697 -11.91 10.71 44.91
CA VAL A 697 -11.85 12.17 44.67
C VAL A 697 -13.16 12.91 44.94
N ASN A 698 -13.04 14.04 45.63
CA ASN A 698 -14.12 15.01 45.85
C ASN A 698 -14.79 15.44 44.53
N GLY A 699 -16.12 15.54 44.52
CA GLY A 699 -16.88 15.93 43.34
C GLY A 699 -17.15 14.80 42.35
N THR A 700 -16.87 13.55 42.71
CA THR A 700 -17.20 12.37 41.88
C THR A 700 -18.70 12.03 41.99
N THR A 701 -19.33 11.70 40.87
CA THR A 701 -20.69 11.14 40.83
C THR A 701 -20.63 9.71 40.33
N VAL A 702 -21.15 8.75 41.10
CA VAL A 702 -21.21 7.33 40.70
C VAL A 702 -22.66 6.88 40.68
N ARG A 703 -23.11 6.39 39.53
CA ARG A 703 -24.44 5.79 39.32
C ARG A 703 -24.25 4.35 38.89
N CYS A 704 -24.64 3.39 39.71
CA CYS A 704 -24.50 1.97 39.39
C CYS A 704 -25.87 1.29 39.33
N VAL A 705 -26.15 0.64 38.20
CA VAL A 705 -27.27 -0.28 38.03
C VAL A 705 -26.72 -1.70 37.96
N GLY A 706 -27.06 -2.56 38.93
CA GLY A 706 -26.44 -3.86 39.11
C GLY A 706 -27.43 -5.02 39.19
N ARG A 707 -27.14 -6.16 38.54
CA ARG A 707 -27.92 -7.40 38.66
C ARG A 707 -26.99 -8.62 38.74
N ASN A 708 -27.27 -9.56 39.65
CA ASN A 708 -26.50 -10.80 39.81
C ASN A 708 -24.99 -10.55 39.95
N ILE A 709 -24.60 -9.68 40.88
CA ILE A 709 -23.18 -9.41 41.16
C ILE A 709 -22.76 -10.27 42.35
N SER A 710 -21.69 -11.05 42.21
CA SER A 710 -21.12 -11.91 43.27
C SER A 710 -19.69 -11.49 43.58
N ALA A 711 -19.36 -11.29 44.86
CA ALA A 711 -18.04 -10.83 45.29
C ALA A 711 -17.62 -11.47 46.65
N PRO A 712 -17.47 -12.80 46.73
CA PRO A 712 -17.31 -13.53 48.01
C PRO A 712 -16.06 -13.19 48.81
N ASN A 713 -15.01 -12.69 48.16
CA ASN A 713 -13.73 -12.38 48.81
C ASN A 713 -13.23 -10.96 48.46
N ALA A 714 -14.13 -9.98 48.33
CA ALA A 714 -13.78 -8.60 47.97
C ALA A 714 -14.64 -7.56 48.71
N GLN A 715 -14.07 -6.37 48.96
CA GLN A 715 -14.88 -5.20 49.30
C GLN A 715 -15.60 -4.71 48.04
N PHE A 716 -16.89 -4.41 48.14
CA PHE A 716 -17.69 -4.00 47.00
C PHE A 716 -17.45 -2.53 46.64
N CYS A 717 -17.32 -1.65 47.63
CA CYS A 717 -17.20 -0.21 47.41
C CYS A 717 -16.28 0.46 48.42
N LEU A 718 -15.42 1.35 47.93
CA LEU A 718 -14.74 2.38 48.71
C LEU A 718 -14.88 3.74 48.00
N PHE A 719 -15.41 4.72 48.73
CA PHE A 719 -15.53 6.10 48.29
C PHE A 719 -14.90 7.01 49.35
N THR A 720 -14.01 7.91 48.95
CA THR A 720 -13.43 8.92 49.84
C THR A 720 -13.78 10.33 49.35
N GLY A 721 -14.17 11.23 50.27
CA GLY A 721 -14.51 12.63 49.94
C GLY A 721 -15.99 12.91 49.65
N THR A 722 -16.32 14.11 49.16
CA THR A 722 -17.67 14.56 48.78
C THR A 722 -18.12 13.91 47.46
N THR A 723 -18.55 12.64 47.53
CA THR A 723 -19.01 11.86 46.38
C THR A 723 -20.55 11.74 46.38
N THR A 724 -21.20 11.95 45.23
CA THR A 724 -22.63 11.64 45.06
C THR A 724 -22.77 10.21 44.55
N ILE A 725 -23.51 9.35 45.27
CA ILE A 725 -23.63 7.93 44.95
C ILE A 725 -25.10 7.57 44.77
N SER A 726 -25.41 6.89 43.67
CA SER A 726 -26.73 6.31 43.39
C SER A 726 -26.54 4.84 43.01
N LEU A 727 -27.17 3.94 43.77
CA LEU A 727 -27.13 2.49 43.55
C LEU A 727 -28.56 1.98 43.31
N ASP A 728 -28.80 1.38 42.15
CA ASP A 728 -30.03 0.67 41.82
C ASP A 728 -29.69 -0.78 41.47
N CYS A 729 -29.68 -1.62 42.50
CA CYS A 729 -29.22 -2.99 42.37
C CYS A 729 -30.17 -3.93 43.13
N PRO A 730 -31.29 -4.35 42.53
CA PRO A 730 -32.34 -5.10 43.22
C PRO A 730 -31.89 -6.48 43.70
N ASP A 731 -30.92 -7.08 43.00
CA ASP A 731 -30.36 -8.41 43.28
C ASP A 731 -28.84 -8.32 43.49
N ILE A 732 -28.38 -7.42 44.38
CA ILE A 732 -27.02 -7.56 44.89
C ILE A 732 -27.00 -8.82 45.77
N GLY A 733 -26.70 -9.95 45.14
CA GLY A 733 -26.18 -11.13 45.83
C GLY A 733 -24.77 -10.83 46.32
N ILE A 734 -24.62 -9.92 47.30
CA ILE A 734 -23.43 -9.83 48.15
C ILE A 734 -23.43 -11.14 48.96
N ASP A 735 -23.12 -12.24 48.28
CA ASP A 735 -22.67 -13.47 48.90
C ASP A 735 -21.27 -13.13 49.40
N LEU A 736 -21.16 -12.79 50.68
CA LEU A 736 -19.90 -12.47 51.36
C LEU A 736 -19.09 -13.73 51.70
N GLY A 737 -19.48 -14.87 51.12
CA GLY A 737 -18.96 -16.18 51.48
C GLY A 737 -19.37 -16.60 52.89
N ALA A 738 -19.34 -17.90 53.15
CA ALA A 738 -19.59 -18.48 54.47
C ALA A 738 -18.44 -18.27 55.49
N ASN A 739 -17.68 -17.18 55.39
CA ASN A 739 -16.62 -16.86 56.34
C ASN A 739 -17.16 -15.98 57.47
N ALA A 740 -17.66 -16.63 58.52
CA ALA A 740 -18.05 -16.02 59.80
C ALA A 740 -16.83 -15.65 60.69
N GLY A 741 -15.66 -15.43 60.10
CA GLY A 741 -14.44 -14.99 60.78
C GLY A 741 -14.24 -13.48 60.63
N ALA A 742 -13.46 -12.89 61.54
CA ALA A 742 -13.07 -11.47 61.46
C ALA A 742 -12.64 -11.12 60.02
N PRO A 743 -13.06 -9.97 59.46
CA PRO A 743 -12.64 -9.58 58.13
C PRO A 743 -11.11 -9.66 58.07
N PRO A 744 -10.51 -10.19 56.98
CA PRO A 744 -9.06 -10.11 56.76
C PRO A 744 -8.56 -8.72 57.18
N SER A 745 -7.36 -8.55 57.73
CA SER A 745 -6.90 -7.24 58.25
C SER A 745 -6.99 -6.09 57.22
N GLN A 746 -6.90 -6.44 55.94
CA GLN A 746 -7.10 -5.62 54.73
C GLN A 746 -8.55 -5.07 54.59
N LEU A 747 -9.47 -5.76 55.26
CA LEU A 747 -10.90 -5.57 55.56
C LEU A 747 -11.31 -4.33 56.37
N SER A 748 -10.37 -3.76 57.13
CA SER A 748 -10.66 -2.81 58.21
C SER A 748 -10.98 -1.41 57.67
N PRO A 749 -11.98 -0.69 58.24
CA PRO A 749 -12.29 0.68 57.81
C PRO A 749 -11.07 1.59 57.88
N GLN A 750 -10.80 2.32 56.81
CA GLN A 750 -9.79 3.37 56.78
C GLN A 750 -10.43 4.74 57.03
N THR A 751 -9.58 5.72 57.38
CA THR A 751 -10.02 7.10 57.56
C THR A 751 -10.43 7.69 56.21
N GLY A 752 -11.73 7.76 55.95
CA GLY A 752 -12.27 8.43 54.75
C GLY A 752 -13.43 7.67 54.09
N ASP A 753 -13.54 6.38 54.36
CA ASP A 753 -14.52 5.47 53.75
C ASP A 753 -15.96 5.93 54.02
N GLN A 754 -16.80 5.92 52.98
CA GLN A 754 -18.22 6.31 53.07
C GLN A 754 -19.22 5.14 52.97
N LEU A 755 -18.85 4.03 52.31
CA LEU A 755 -19.67 2.82 52.16
C LEU A 755 -18.78 1.58 52.33
N ARG A 756 -19.32 0.47 52.85
CA ARG A 756 -18.64 -0.83 52.94
C ARG A 756 -19.64 -2.00 53.00
N ASN A 757 -19.30 -3.15 52.44
CA ASN A 757 -19.98 -4.43 52.69
C ASN A 757 -19.22 -5.21 53.79
N THR A 758 -19.92 -5.79 54.76
CA THR A 758 -19.25 -6.59 55.81
C THR A 758 -20.15 -7.70 56.36
N ASN A 759 -19.52 -8.80 56.80
CA ASN A 759 -20.14 -9.89 57.57
C ASN A 759 -19.94 -9.74 59.07
N ALA A 760 -19.08 -8.81 59.53
CA ALA A 760 -18.60 -8.76 60.91
C ALA A 760 -19.67 -8.37 61.95
N THR A 761 -20.74 -7.70 61.52
CA THR A 761 -21.82 -7.17 62.38
C THR A 761 -23.21 -7.53 61.83
N GLY A 762 -23.29 -8.61 61.05
CA GLY A 762 -24.44 -8.99 60.22
C GLY A 762 -24.17 -8.69 58.74
N ALA A 763 -24.47 -9.65 57.85
CA ALA A 763 -24.26 -9.50 56.42
C ALA A 763 -25.07 -8.31 55.87
N GLY A 764 -24.41 -7.41 55.14
CA GLY A 764 -25.07 -6.30 54.47
C GLY A 764 -24.14 -5.18 54.02
N LEU A 765 -24.74 -4.14 53.43
CA LEU A 765 -24.06 -2.91 53.04
C LEU A 765 -24.24 -1.85 54.12
N TYR A 766 -23.17 -1.18 54.53
CA TYR A 766 -23.15 -0.16 55.57
C TYR A 766 -22.63 1.17 55.00
N GLY A 767 -23.19 2.28 55.46
CA GLY A 767 -22.72 3.63 55.17
C GLY A 767 -22.23 4.36 56.40
N ARG A 768 -21.30 5.29 56.20
CA ARG A 768 -20.79 6.16 57.26
C ARG A 768 -21.72 7.34 57.45
N THR A 769 -22.23 7.50 58.66
CA THR A 769 -23.06 8.65 59.05
C THR A 769 -22.20 9.90 59.19
N ALA A 770 -22.84 11.08 59.22
CA ALA A 770 -22.15 12.35 59.48
C ALA A 770 -21.39 12.37 60.82
N ALA A 771 -21.83 11.58 61.80
CA ALA A 771 -21.15 11.40 63.09
C ALA A 771 -19.96 10.42 63.04
N GLY A 772 -19.63 9.88 61.86
CA GLY A 772 -18.53 8.95 61.64
C GLY A 772 -18.84 7.49 61.97
N ALA A 773 -20.05 7.18 62.47
CA ALA A 773 -20.48 5.82 62.79
C ALA A 773 -20.98 5.06 61.55
N TRP A 774 -20.83 3.74 61.52
CA TRP A 774 -21.34 2.87 60.45
C TRP A 774 -22.77 2.42 60.72
N ALA A 775 -23.68 2.67 59.78
CA ALA A 775 -25.07 2.24 59.83
C ALA A 775 -25.39 1.33 58.64
N LYS A 776 -26.18 0.26 58.87
CA LYS A 776 -26.61 -0.65 57.80
C LYS A 776 -27.59 0.07 56.87
N ILE A 777 -27.39 -0.08 55.57
CA ILE A 777 -28.24 0.47 54.49
C ILE A 777 -29.12 -0.64 53.91
N PHE A 778 -28.53 -1.79 53.57
CA PHE A 778 -29.18 -2.98 53.01
C PHE A 778 -28.76 -4.23 53.77
#